data_AF-A0A4D8PWW4-F1
#
_entry.id   AF-A0A4D8PWW4-F1
#
_cell.length_a   1.000
_cell.length_b   1.000
_cell.length_c   1.000
_cell.angle_alpha   90.00
_cell.angle_beta   90.00
_cell.angle_gamma   90.00
#
_symmetry.space_group_name_H-M   'P 1'
#
loop_
_entity.id
_entity.type
_entity.pdbx_description
1 polymer ?
#
loop_
_entity_poly.entity_id
_entity_poly.type
_entity_poly.pdbx_seq_one_letter_code
_entity_poly.pdbx_strand_id
1 'polypeptide(L)'
;MNRAFLFQGQGGFHPEVLRDLFARPELGDWVGRADDVVEDLFGIRFSTWLAQGAFEDLPDLDQAGIFLEGVLTAEVALRAGRIPDVLAGHSFGEFAALAVAGAVSLEDGIRLIHARLQALEFVQGRGGMAAISADRQRTARILEELPGHALEISVVNHPRQTVVSGPLGDLDRLAIQGRGKGIGLTILQSRFPFHSSHLSQARERFARLIAPIRFGVARFGLYMPVERTPYHGRLDMPALLAAHLTDPFDYMTAVNDLYGLGVRHFTECGGGTMLRTIVRRVLGERETLVTLDGALDVPPSAVPFSFPRPATTPSRNPPKEVPAMEPIAIVGFGSVLPGATDSDAYWAATLNGISGIYNYDAVDPHFLEDCFSDGPIRVNKTYSRLCGTIPHATLDQAAARRQVALPSGFARIQKMLLLSLHEALDRADLRPESPVLDDAGFFLGATPDGISEYDEALVVRHLEEGLRQGPAAGQAPAVAARLRAALGSGPADHVAPDAVYRQVAEAALGRDARVVVVDAACSSSLYAIDLAVKALVGREAGVAVCGGAFAAGIGNNCMFAQFGGLARTAIRPLDEKAEGTVFCDGAVVLLLRRLSDALRDRNPIHGVIRAIGLSSDGKAPAVNVPTSAGQRLAMERAYERSEIGKDTIQYVEAHATGTSGDVIEFTSLTQVFAGRDERLPRIRINSNKALIGHTGWASGASAVVKLLLALKHHTIPAQHGIGDVNSKFGIDAGPFDIPRANLPWPPNTGGQPRRGAINGFGFGGTNAHLVLEEFSAPYHRALAISTAAPLPTPCVVVGTAAFFPADGKLSERPGSRLAFGPDDFTLPADKRVLPDMREDMARAQFLAVMAADPLITAAREKGVDPSRIGLVIAFNDKCERACAANLHIHKDRILRTLRSAPSTAGLEPAVAKWYRDFESGHRPTGPYTLAGIMPNVITGRVANLYDLKGPNIVVGDSRGHTLAAVKIAQEMVRCGNADLVLCGGLHLENSPFGGDDPSQEGIVLFAVTTHAFARERELPVCAELLLTQEREAPPAYGQAVRSSA
;
A
#
# COMPACT_ATOMS: atom_id res chain seq x y z
N MET A 1 16.34 30.58 -26.54
CA MET A 1 15.61 29.31 -26.33
C MET A 1 15.34 29.21 -24.86
N ASN A 2 14.09 29.28 -24.42
CA ASN A 2 13.74 29.21 -23.00
C ASN A 2 13.07 27.87 -22.64
N ARG A 3 12.37 27.21 -23.56
CA ARG A 3 11.60 25.98 -23.33
C ARG A 3 12.05 24.80 -24.19
N ALA A 4 12.23 23.64 -23.58
CA ALA A 4 12.48 22.36 -24.23
C ALA A 4 11.34 21.37 -23.98
N PHE A 5 10.91 20.64 -25.01
CA PHE A 5 10.11 19.42 -24.82
C PHE A 5 11.02 18.19 -24.85
N LEU A 6 10.82 17.29 -23.89
CA LEU A 6 11.61 16.10 -23.67
C LEU A 6 10.76 14.85 -23.88
N PHE A 7 11.21 13.91 -24.71
CA PHE A 7 10.46 12.70 -25.05
C PHE A 7 11.05 11.46 -24.38
N GLN A 8 10.20 10.60 -23.83
CA GLN A 8 10.62 9.42 -23.06
C GLN A 8 11.25 8.32 -23.91
N GLY A 9 12.22 7.62 -23.31
CA GLY A 9 12.86 6.44 -23.90
C GLY A 9 12.10 5.14 -23.63
N GLN A 10 12.75 4.00 -23.89
CA GLN A 10 12.17 2.69 -23.62
C GLN A 10 11.91 2.46 -22.12
N GLY A 11 10.83 1.74 -21.81
CA GLY A 11 10.36 1.51 -20.44
C GLY A 11 9.44 2.60 -19.88
N GLY A 12 9.10 3.61 -20.68
CA GLY A 12 8.14 4.68 -20.36
C GLY A 12 6.78 4.54 -21.05
N PHE A 13 6.37 3.32 -21.43
CA PHE A 13 5.06 3.11 -22.05
C PHE A 13 3.96 3.13 -21.00
N HIS A 14 2.96 3.99 -21.17
CA HIS A 14 1.77 4.09 -20.32
C HIS A 14 0.54 3.80 -21.19
N PRO A 15 0.14 2.52 -21.34
CA PRO A 15 -0.94 2.13 -22.23
C PRO A 15 -2.28 2.82 -21.91
N GLU A 16 -2.52 3.11 -20.64
CA GLU A 16 -3.68 3.88 -20.19
C GLU A 16 -3.66 5.33 -20.67
N VAL A 17 -2.51 6.00 -20.62
CA VAL A 17 -2.36 7.39 -21.09
C VAL A 17 -2.53 7.44 -22.60
N LEU A 18 -1.96 6.46 -23.32
CA LEU A 18 -2.16 6.36 -24.76
C LEU A 18 -3.61 6.07 -25.12
N ARG A 19 -4.32 5.24 -24.34
CA ARG A 19 -5.76 5.00 -24.53
C ARG A 19 -6.57 6.28 -24.35
N ASP A 20 -6.27 7.07 -23.33
CA ASP A 20 -6.94 8.35 -23.10
C ASP A 20 -6.65 9.35 -24.23
N LEU A 21 -5.42 9.38 -24.76
CA LEU A 21 -5.06 10.18 -25.93
C LEU A 21 -5.81 9.72 -27.19
N PHE A 22 -5.96 8.42 -27.40
CA PHE A 22 -6.73 7.87 -28.52
C PHE A 22 -8.24 8.17 -28.42
N ALA A 23 -8.76 8.36 -27.21
CA ALA A 23 -10.16 8.70 -26.98
C ALA A 23 -10.48 10.20 -27.17
N ARG A 24 -9.47 11.06 -27.31
CA ARG A 24 -9.65 12.52 -27.46
C ARG A 24 -10.12 12.89 -28.87
N PRO A 25 -11.32 13.48 -29.03
CA PRO A 25 -11.83 13.90 -30.35
C PRO A 25 -10.89 14.84 -31.08
N GLU A 26 -10.21 15.72 -30.34
CA GLU A 26 -9.28 16.67 -30.93
C GLU A 26 -8.12 15.95 -31.64
N LEU A 27 -7.70 14.77 -31.19
CA LEU A 27 -6.61 14.01 -31.81
C LEU A 27 -7.09 13.03 -32.90
N GLY A 28 -8.38 13.03 -33.25
CA GLY A 28 -8.98 12.02 -34.12
C GLY A 28 -8.30 11.90 -35.50
N ASP A 29 -7.76 12.98 -36.04
CA ASP A 29 -7.00 12.99 -37.30
C ASP A 29 -5.65 12.29 -37.17
N TRP A 30 -4.92 12.51 -36.06
CA TRP A 30 -3.66 11.82 -35.76
C TRP A 30 -3.88 10.35 -35.43
N VAL A 31 -4.93 10.04 -34.67
CA VAL A 31 -5.31 8.68 -34.29
C VAL A 31 -5.68 7.85 -35.52
N GLY A 32 -6.53 8.39 -36.41
CA GLY A 32 -6.91 7.69 -37.64
C GLY A 32 -5.71 7.37 -38.54
N ARG A 33 -4.83 8.36 -38.75
CA ARG A 33 -3.60 8.17 -39.54
C ARG A 33 -2.63 7.15 -38.92
N ALA A 34 -2.51 7.16 -37.59
CA ALA A 34 -1.69 6.17 -36.89
C ALA A 34 -2.28 4.76 -37.00
N ASP A 35 -3.60 4.62 -36.82
CA ASP A 35 -4.31 3.36 -36.96
C ASP A 35 -4.12 2.75 -38.35
N ASP A 36 -4.32 3.53 -39.40
CA ASP A 36 -4.20 3.05 -40.78
C ASP A 36 -2.79 2.51 -41.06
N VAL A 37 -1.74 3.24 -40.64
CA VAL A 37 -0.35 2.82 -40.87
C VAL A 37 0.05 1.64 -39.99
N VAL A 38 -0.42 1.59 -38.73
CA VAL A 38 -0.13 0.44 -37.87
C VAL A 38 -0.87 -0.81 -38.35
N GLU A 39 -2.11 -0.68 -38.82
CA GLU A 39 -2.88 -1.78 -39.41
C GLU A 39 -2.18 -2.32 -40.67
N ASP A 40 -1.70 -1.44 -41.55
CA ASP A 40 -0.95 -1.81 -42.76
C ASP A 40 0.37 -2.54 -42.46
N LEU A 41 1.10 -2.12 -41.42
CA LEU A 41 2.45 -2.63 -41.12
C LEU A 41 2.45 -3.84 -40.18
N PHE A 42 1.58 -3.85 -39.18
CA PHE A 42 1.53 -4.86 -38.12
C PHE A 42 0.33 -5.80 -38.24
N GLY A 43 -0.56 -5.58 -39.20
CA GLY A 43 -1.76 -6.40 -39.43
C GLY A 43 -2.83 -6.25 -38.34
N ILE A 44 -2.70 -5.25 -37.48
CA ILE A 44 -3.56 -5.04 -36.31
C ILE A 44 -3.93 -3.57 -36.22
N ARG A 45 -5.22 -3.30 -36.08
CA ARG A 45 -5.70 -1.94 -35.79
C ARG A 45 -5.33 -1.55 -34.36
N PHE A 46 -4.48 -0.54 -34.23
CA PHE A 46 -3.84 -0.20 -32.95
C PHE A 46 -4.85 0.22 -31.88
N SER A 47 -5.87 1.00 -32.23
CA SER A 47 -6.97 1.40 -31.34
C SER A 47 -7.75 0.20 -30.79
N THR A 48 -8.02 -0.82 -31.61
CA THR A 48 -8.69 -2.05 -31.20
C THR A 48 -7.83 -2.84 -30.20
N TRP A 49 -6.54 -2.97 -30.48
CA TRP A 49 -5.60 -3.63 -29.57
C TRP A 49 -5.47 -2.89 -28.23
N LEU A 50 -5.37 -1.56 -28.26
CA LEU A 50 -5.30 -0.68 -27.09
C LEU A 50 -6.56 -0.76 -26.21
N ALA A 51 -7.73 -0.95 -26.82
CA ALA A 51 -9.00 -1.12 -26.13
C ALA A 51 -9.16 -2.51 -25.47
N GLN A 52 -8.56 -3.56 -26.03
CA GLN A 52 -8.63 -4.92 -25.49
C GLN A 52 -7.73 -5.13 -24.27
N GLY A 53 -6.73 -4.27 -24.06
CA GLY A 53 -5.90 -4.28 -22.86
C GLY A 53 -4.90 -5.44 -22.76
N ALA A 54 -4.75 -6.23 -23.83
CA ALA A 54 -3.86 -7.39 -23.90
C ALA A 54 -2.46 -6.99 -24.40
N PHE A 55 -1.78 -6.11 -23.64
CA PHE A 55 -0.48 -5.55 -24.03
C PHE A 55 0.67 -6.57 -24.00
N GLU A 56 0.48 -7.69 -23.30
CA GLU A 56 1.47 -8.77 -23.14
C GLU A 56 1.58 -9.67 -24.39
N ASP A 57 0.54 -9.69 -25.24
CA ASP A 57 0.44 -10.61 -26.39
C ASP A 57 1.26 -10.16 -27.61
N LEU A 58 1.61 -8.86 -27.68
CA LEU A 58 2.31 -8.26 -28.82
C LEU A 58 3.46 -7.37 -28.34
N PRO A 59 4.56 -7.98 -27.88
CA PRO A 59 5.70 -7.26 -27.30
C PRO A 59 6.34 -6.25 -28.25
N ASP A 60 6.17 -6.37 -29.56
CA ASP A 60 6.76 -5.44 -30.53
C ASP A 60 5.94 -4.15 -30.75
N LEU A 61 4.67 -4.11 -30.31
CA LEU A 61 3.83 -2.91 -30.39
C LEU A 61 4.10 -1.89 -29.28
N ASP A 62 4.87 -2.26 -28.24
CA ASP A 62 5.25 -1.36 -27.13
C ASP A 62 6.03 -0.12 -27.61
N GLN A 63 6.93 -0.27 -28.58
CA GLN A 63 7.73 0.80 -29.16
C GLN A 63 6.89 1.75 -30.01
N ALA A 64 5.91 1.22 -30.75
CA ALA A 64 4.94 2.05 -31.46
C ALA A 64 4.08 2.83 -30.46
N GLY A 65 3.69 2.19 -29.35
CA GLY A 65 2.99 2.83 -28.24
C GLY A 65 3.78 3.99 -27.63
N ILE A 66 5.05 3.78 -27.25
CA ILE A 66 5.91 4.83 -26.69
C ILE A 66 6.06 6.01 -27.66
N PHE A 67 6.27 5.72 -28.95
CA PHE A 67 6.38 6.75 -29.98
C PHE A 67 5.10 7.58 -30.09
N LEU A 68 3.94 6.92 -30.21
CA LEU A 68 2.64 7.58 -30.35
C LEU A 68 2.26 8.36 -29.09
N GLU A 69 2.54 7.83 -27.91
CA GLU A 69 2.31 8.51 -26.63
C GLU A 69 3.09 9.83 -26.56
N GLY A 70 4.37 9.82 -26.92
CA GLY A 70 5.20 11.03 -26.97
C GLY A 70 4.68 12.06 -27.97
N VAL A 71 4.34 11.62 -29.20
CA VAL A 71 3.84 12.50 -30.26
C VAL A 71 2.49 13.13 -29.90
N LEU A 72 1.51 12.31 -29.48
CA LEU A 72 0.17 12.77 -29.17
C LEU A 72 0.15 13.66 -27.93
N THR A 73 0.98 13.35 -26.92
CA THR A 73 1.12 14.19 -25.73
C THR A 73 1.71 15.55 -26.07
N ALA A 74 2.73 15.61 -26.94
CA ALA A 74 3.28 16.87 -27.41
C ALA A 74 2.27 17.66 -28.23
N GLU A 75 1.46 17.00 -29.06
CA GLU A 75 0.41 17.64 -29.85
C GLU A 75 -0.66 18.28 -28.96
N VAL A 76 -1.06 17.63 -27.85
CA VAL A 76 -1.94 18.23 -26.84
C VAL A 76 -1.32 19.50 -26.26
N ALA A 77 -0.04 19.46 -25.87
CA ALA A 77 0.65 20.64 -25.33
C ALA A 77 0.76 21.78 -26.35
N LEU A 78 1.06 21.46 -27.61
CA LEU A 78 1.12 22.44 -28.70
C LEU A 78 -0.24 23.10 -28.94
N ARG A 79 -1.33 22.32 -28.97
CA ARG A 79 -2.71 22.82 -29.13
C ARG A 79 -3.17 23.63 -27.92
N ALA A 80 -2.64 23.34 -26.74
CA ALA A 80 -2.82 24.16 -25.53
C ALA A 80 -1.94 25.43 -25.50
N GLY A 81 -1.22 25.75 -26.58
CA GLY A 81 -0.40 26.96 -26.70
C GLY A 81 0.97 26.86 -26.03
N ARG A 82 1.41 25.68 -25.57
CA ARG A 82 2.76 25.47 -25.06
C ARG A 82 3.70 25.21 -26.23
N ILE A 83 4.34 26.27 -26.72
CA ILE A 83 5.28 26.19 -27.85
C ILE A 83 6.71 25.97 -27.32
N PRO A 84 7.42 24.92 -27.77
CA PRO A 84 8.83 24.70 -27.43
C PRO A 84 9.78 25.49 -28.34
N ASP A 85 10.93 25.90 -27.81
CA ASP A 85 12.04 26.43 -28.61
C ASP A 85 12.91 25.31 -29.17
N VAL A 86 13.06 24.22 -28.40
CA VAL A 86 13.88 23.06 -28.76
C VAL A 86 13.21 21.75 -28.34
N LEU A 87 13.39 20.69 -29.11
CA LEU A 87 12.93 19.34 -28.83
C LEU A 87 14.15 18.44 -28.59
N ALA A 88 14.06 17.50 -27.66
CA ALA A 88 15.10 16.49 -27.45
C ALA A 88 14.50 15.18 -26.90
N GLY A 89 15.02 14.03 -27.31
CA GLY A 89 14.55 12.73 -26.83
C GLY A 89 15.53 12.04 -25.90
N HIS A 90 15.04 11.30 -24.91
CA HIS A 90 15.88 10.36 -24.17
C HIS A 90 15.97 9.05 -24.95
N SER A 91 17.14 8.73 -25.51
CA SER A 91 17.37 7.50 -26.29
C SER A 91 16.27 7.32 -27.35
N PHE A 92 15.39 6.32 -27.22
CA PHE A 92 14.28 6.05 -28.12
C PHE A 92 13.30 7.24 -28.30
N GLY A 93 13.20 8.15 -27.34
CA GLY A 93 12.37 9.35 -27.46
C GLY A 93 12.77 10.27 -28.61
N GLU A 94 13.98 10.12 -29.17
CA GLU A 94 14.44 10.94 -30.30
C GLU A 94 13.58 10.75 -31.57
N PHE A 95 12.99 9.57 -31.76
CA PHE A 95 12.08 9.31 -32.88
C PHE A 95 10.81 10.18 -32.76
N ALA A 96 10.24 10.28 -31.55
CA ALA A 96 9.09 11.15 -31.30
C ALA A 96 9.45 12.64 -31.44
N ALA A 97 10.65 13.03 -30.98
CA ALA A 97 11.16 14.39 -31.15
C ALA A 97 11.29 14.78 -32.63
N LEU A 98 11.80 13.88 -33.49
CA LEU A 98 11.88 14.07 -34.94
C LEU A 98 10.49 14.26 -35.58
N ALA A 99 9.51 13.46 -35.16
CA ALA A 99 8.15 13.53 -35.69
C ALA A 99 7.46 14.84 -35.30
N VAL A 100 7.52 15.23 -34.03
CA VAL A 100 6.94 16.49 -33.53
C VAL A 100 7.68 17.72 -34.08
N ALA A 101 8.99 17.60 -34.34
CA ALA A 101 9.75 18.61 -35.05
C ALA A 101 9.27 18.82 -36.49
N GLY A 102 8.51 17.88 -37.07
CA GLY A 102 8.21 17.85 -38.50
C GLY A 102 9.40 17.45 -39.38
N ALA A 103 10.47 16.94 -38.77
CA ALA A 103 11.63 16.41 -39.50
C ALA A 103 11.29 15.05 -40.15
N VAL A 104 10.33 14.32 -39.61
CA VAL A 104 9.72 13.14 -40.24
C VAL A 104 8.20 13.20 -40.06
N SER A 105 7.43 12.62 -40.98
CA SER A 105 5.98 12.52 -40.84
C SER A 105 5.59 11.54 -39.72
N LEU A 106 4.35 11.60 -39.23
CA LEU A 106 3.83 10.61 -38.27
C LEU A 106 3.94 9.20 -38.83
N GLU A 107 3.50 9.02 -40.08
CA GLU A 107 3.44 7.76 -40.80
C GLU A 107 4.83 7.19 -41.02
N ASP A 108 5.77 8.04 -41.45
CA ASP A 108 7.16 7.61 -41.62
C ASP A 108 7.85 7.38 -40.28
N GLY A 109 7.45 8.07 -39.21
CA GLY A 109 7.86 7.76 -37.84
C GLY A 109 7.45 6.36 -37.41
N ILE A 110 6.21 5.95 -37.68
CA ILE A 110 5.73 4.59 -37.43
C ILE A 110 6.51 3.58 -38.29
N ARG A 111 6.77 3.90 -39.56
CA ARG A 111 7.63 3.07 -40.45
C ARG A 111 9.06 2.95 -39.93
N LEU A 112 9.64 4.00 -39.34
CA LEU A 112 10.95 3.94 -38.68
C LEU A 112 10.93 2.95 -37.51
N ILE A 113 9.90 2.98 -36.66
CA ILE A 113 9.76 2.05 -35.54
C ILE A 113 9.63 0.61 -36.05
N HIS A 114 8.80 0.38 -37.06
CA HIS A 114 8.64 -0.94 -37.67
C HIS A 114 9.97 -1.45 -38.27
N ALA A 115 10.67 -0.62 -39.04
CA ALA A 115 11.99 -0.95 -39.59
C ALA A 115 13.02 -1.26 -38.49
N ARG A 116 12.95 -0.55 -37.35
CA ARG A 116 13.81 -0.80 -36.18
C ARG A 116 13.53 -2.18 -35.59
N LEU A 117 12.27 -2.56 -35.45
CA LEU A 117 11.86 -3.87 -34.94
C LEU A 117 12.34 -5.00 -35.88
N GLN A 118 12.15 -4.85 -37.19
CA GLN A 118 12.65 -5.79 -38.20
C GLN A 118 14.18 -5.92 -38.17
N ALA A 119 14.89 -4.83 -37.87
CA ALA A 119 16.35 -4.86 -37.72
C ALA A 119 16.80 -5.56 -36.43
N LEU A 120 15.96 -5.61 -35.41
CA LEU A 120 16.28 -6.21 -34.10
C LEU A 120 15.85 -7.67 -33.97
N GLU A 121 14.96 -8.16 -34.83
CA GLU A 121 14.37 -9.51 -34.79
C GLU A 121 15.40 -10.64 -34.58
N PHE A 122 16.51 -10.63 -35.31
CA PHE A 122 17.51 -11.71 -35.28
C PHE A 122 18.55 -11.59 -34.14
N VAL A 123 18.49 -10.51 -33.35
CA VAL A 123 19.33 -10.29 -32.16
C VAL A 123 18.54 -10.39 -30.85
N GLN A 124 17.23 -10.69 -30.92
CA GLN A 124 16.39 -10.93 -29.75
C GLN A 124 17.00 -12.00 -28.82
N GLY A 125 17.02 -11.71 -27.52
CA GLY A 125 17.51 -12.63 -26.49
C GLY A 125 19.03 -12.77 -26.38
N ARG A 126 19.82 -12.05 -27.18
CA ARG A 126 21.30 -12.14 -27.18
C ARG A 126 22.01 -11.19 -26.21
N GLY A 127 21.27 -10.39 -25.45
CA GLY A 127 21.82 -9.48 -24.44
C GLY A 127 20.75 -8.63 -23.78
N GLY A 128 21.15 -7.85 -22.78
CA GLY A 128 20.26 -6.95 -22.03
C GLY A 128 20.98 -5.71 -21.54
N MET A 129 20.36 -5.02 -20.59
CA MET A 129 20.92 -3.81 -19.98
C MET A 129 20.76 -3.82 -18.46
N ALA A 130 21.66 -3.17 -17.73
CA ALA A 130 21.57 -2.99 -16.28
C ALA A 130 21.92 -1.57 -15.86
N ALA A 131 21.06 -0.93 -15.06
CA ALA A 131 21.35 0.33 -14.42
C ALA A 131 22.22 0.11 -13.18
N ILE A 132 23.25 0.93 -13.03
CA ILE A 132 24.23 0.88 -11.94
C ILE A 132 24.22 2.22 -11.24
N SER A 133 24.09 2.20 -9.90
CA SER A 133 24.10 3.38 -9.04
C SER A 133 25.52 3.89 -8.81
N ALA A 134 26.19 4.26 -9.90
CA ALA A 134 27.56 4.75 -9.92
C ALA A 134 27.75 5.76 -11.06
N ASP A 135 28.77 6.61 -10.93
CA ASP A 135 29.24 7.44 -12.04
C ASP A 135 30.02 6.61 -13.06
N ARG A 136 30.33 7.21 -14.23
CA ARG A 136 31.03 6.54 -15.33
C ARG A 136 32.40 5.98 -14.93
N GLN A 137 33.17 6.70 -14.11
CA GLN A 137 34.52 6.29 -13.72
C GLN A 137 34.47 5.11 -12.73
N ARG A 138 33.54 5.15 -11.78
CA ARG A 138 33.30 4.07 -10.84
C ARG A 138 32.76 2.84 -11.56
N THR A 139 31.83 3.00 -12.50
CA THR A 139 31.34 1.89 -13.33
C THR A 139 32.47 1.26 -14.15
N ALA A 140 33.34 2.05 -14.78
CA ALA A 140 34.48 1.53 -15.52
C ALA A 140 35.40 0.67 -14.64
N ARG A 141 35.72 1.13 -13.43
CA ARG A 141 36.51 0.35 -12.46
C ARG A 141 35.85 -0.96 -12.05
N ILE A 142 34.53 -0.96 -11.88
CA ILE A 142 33.78 -2.19 -11.53
C ILE A 142 33.87 -3.20 -12.68
N LEU A 143 33.79 -2.73 -13.93
CA LEU A 143 33.91 -3.59 -15.11
C LEU A 143 35.33 -4.14 -15.27
N GLU A 144 36.37 -3.34 -15.04
CA GLU A 144 37.78 -3.80 -15.05
C GLU A 144 38.04 -4.97 -14.09
N GLU A 145 37.32 -5.01 -12.97
CA GLU A 145 37.40 -6.08 -11.98
C GLU A 145 36.58 -7.33 -12.33
N LEU A 146 35.84 -7.34 -13.45
CA LEU A 146 35.02 -8.47 -13.89
C LEU A 146 35.72 -9.21 -15.06
N PRO A 147 36.59 -10.20 -14.81
CA PRO A 147 37.43 -10.77 -15.85
C PRO A 147 36.61 -11.40 -17.00
N GLY A 148 37.01 -11.07 -18.23
CA GLY A 148 36.42 -11.61 -19.46
C GLY A 148 34.98 -11.19 -19.71
N HIS A 149 34.55 -10.02 -19.23
CA HIS A 149 33.24 -9.46 -19.56
C HIS A 149 33.20 -8.90 -20.98
N ALA A 150 32.02 -8.90 -21.59
CA ALA A 150 31.71 -8.19 -22.83
C ALA A 150 30.74 -7.00 -22.60
N LEU A 151 30.61 -6.54 -21.36
CA LEU A 151 29.78 -5.38 -20.99
C LEU A 151 30.39 -4.04 -21.43
N GLU A 152 29.55 -3.13 -21.92
CA GLU A 152 29.90 -1.76 -22.30
C GLU A 152 29.07 -0.75 -21.51
N ILE A 153 29.66 0.40 -21.12
CA ILE A 153 28.89 1.51 -20.53
C ILE A 153 28.10 2.18 -21.66
N SER A 154 26.79 1.95 -21.65
CA SER A 154 25.90 2.27 -22.75
C SER A 154 25.11 3.56 -22.54
N VAL A 155 24.79 3.91 -21.29
CA VAL A 155 24.08 5.18 -20.98
C VAL A 155 24.68 5.88 -19.75
N VAL A 156 24.77 7.21 -19.81
CA VAL A 156 25.08 8.08 -18.66
C VAL A 156 23.88 9.00 -18.40
N ASN A 157 23.03 8.63 -17.44
CA ASN A 157 21.80 9.38 -17.16
C ASN A 157 22.06 10.61 -16.28
N HIS A 158 22.82 10.46 -15.20
CA HIS A 158 23.17 11.54 -14.27
C HIS A 158 24.43 11.19 -13.47
N PRO A 159 25.01 12.11 -12.66
CA PRO A 159 26.30 11.91 -11.99
C PRO A 159 26.39 10.73 -10.99
N ARG A 160 25.31 9.98 -10.78
CA ARG A 160 25.23 8.86 -9.84
C ARG A 160 24.57 7.62 -10.47
N GLN A 161 24.36 7.61 -11.78
CA GLN A 161 23.76 6.48 -12.46
C GLN A 161 24.27 6.35 -13.90
N THR A 162 24.75 5.15 -14.22
CA THR A 162 25.04 4.70 -15.58
C THR A 162 24.23 3.45 -15.92
N VAL A 163 24.17 3.09 -17.19
CA VAL A 163 23.66 1.80 -17.67
C VAL A 163 24.78 1.08 -18.40
N VAL A 164 24.85 -0.23 -18.21
CA VAL A 164 25.71 -1.13 -18.99
C VAL A 164 24.88 -2.05 -19.87
N SER A 165 25.40 -2.39 -21.03
CA SER A 165 24.76 -3.28 -22.00
C SER A 165 25.69 -4.43 -22.36
N GLY A 166 25.15 -5.63 -22.57
CA GLY A 166 25.91 -6.78 -23.02
C GLY A 166 25.20 -8.11 -22.77
N PRO A 167 25.93 -9.24 -22.83
CA PRO A 167 25.35 -10.58 -22.63
C PRO A 167 24.73 -10.73 -21.25
N LEU A 168 23.58 -11.41 -21.17
CA LEU A 168 22.84 -11.58 -19.90
C LEU A 168 23.67 -12.25 -18.81
N GLY A 169 24.46 -13.27 -19.15
CA GLY A 169 25.34 -13.94 -18.19
C GLY A 169 26.40 -13.02 -17.58
N ASP A 170 26.89 -12.02 -18.31
CA ASP A 170 27.84 -11.04 -17.78
C ASP A 170 27.16 -10.02 -16.87
N LEU A 171 25.93 -9.62 -17.21
CA LEU A 171 25.12 -8.77 -16.35
C LEU A 171 24.79 -9.47 -15.02
N ASP A 172 24.53 -10.78 -15.05
CA ASP A 172 24.32 -11.59 -13.85
C ASP A 172 25.59 -11.67 -12.99
N ARG A 173 26.76 -11.91 -13.60
CA ARG A 173 28.05 -11.88 -12.89
C ARG A 173 28.31 -10.51 -12.26
N LEU A 174 28.05 -9.44 -13.00
CA LEU A 174 28.17 -8.07 -12.51
C LEU A 174 27.21 -7.82 -11.32
N ALA A 175 25.97 -8.32 -11.38
CA ALA A 175 24.99 -8.19 -10.32
C ALA A 175 25.40 -8.94 -9.03
N ILE A 176 26.11 -10.07 -9.16
CA ILE A 176 26.66 -10.81 -8.02
C ILE A 176 27.83 -10.03 -7.40
N GLN A 177 28.77 -9.57 -8.21
CA GLN A 177 29.94 -8.82 -7.74
C GLN A 177 29.59 -7.45 -7.14
N GLY A 178 28.63 -6.74 -7.75
CA GLY A 178 28.16 -5.44 -7.26
C GLY A 178 27.51 -5.52 -5.88
N ARG A 179 26.78 -6.60 -5.59
CA ARG A 179 26.18 -6.87 -4.27
C ARG A 179 27.23 -7.01 -3.17
N GLY A 180 28.31 -7.74 -3.44
CA GLY A 180 29.43 -7.89 -2.48
C GLY A 180 30.17 -6.58 -2.16
N LYS A 181 29.93 -5.51 -2.91
CA LYS A 181 30.59 -4.21 -2.77
C LYS A 181 29.63 -3.05 -2.44
N GLY A 182 28.37 -3.35 -2.12
CA GLY A 182 27.35 -2.34 -1.78
C GLY A 182 27.00 -1.39 -2.93
N ILE A 183 27.09 -1.86 -4.18
CA ILE A 183 26.73 -1.09 -5.37
C ILE A 183 25.33 -1.51 -5.82
N GLY A 184 24.37 -0.58 -5.78
CA GLY A 184 23.00 -0.81 -6.26
C GLY A 184 22.97 -1.04 -7.77
N LEU A 185 22.47 -2.19 -8.22
CA LEU A 185 22.38 -2.58 -9.62
C LEU A 185 20.98 -3.15 -9.93
N THR A 186 20.40 -2.72 -11.04
CA THR A 186 19.07 -3.14 -11.50
C THR A 186 19.13 -3.61 -12.95
N ILE A 187 18.83 -4.89 -13.19
CA ILE A 187 18.64 -5.40 -14.56
C ILE A 187 17.37 -4.77 -15.16
N LEU A 188 17.53 -4.08 -16.28
CA LEU A 188 16.43 -3.43 -16.99
C LEU A 188 15.64 -4.46 -17.79
N GLN A 189 14.34 -4.22 -18.00
CA GLN A 189 13.48 -5.07 -18.84
C GLN A 189 13.71 -4.89 -20.34
N SER A 190 14.88 -4.38 -20.75
CA SER A 190 15.23 -4.27 -22.17
C SER A 190 15.46 -5.66 -22.77
N ARG A 191 14.80 -5.94 -23.89
CA ARG A 191 14.99 -7.17 -24.68
C ARG A 191 16.33 -7.20 -25.45
N PHE A 192 17.05 -6.07 -25.47
CA PHE A 192 18.25 -5.88 -26.29
C PHE A 192 19.33 -5.06 -25.56
N PRO A 193 20.62 -5.28 -25.88
CA PRO A 193 21.74 -4.49 -25.35
C PRO A 193 21.92 -3.18 -26.14
N PHE A 194 20.99 -2.23 -26.01
CA PHE A 194 21.05 -0.95 -26.74
C PHE A 194 22.30 -0.12 -26.39
N HIS A 195 22.68 0.78 -27.30
CA HIS A 195 23.84 1.67 -27.18
C HIS A 195 25.14 0.89 -26.93
N SER A 196 25.31 -0.24 -27.65
CA SER A 196 26.51 -1.06 -27.56
C SER A 196 26.86 -1.74 -28.88
N SER A 197 28.13 -2.15 -29.02
CA SER A 197 28.62 -2.84 -30.22
C SER A 197 27.91 -4.16 -30.51
N HIS A 198 27.22 -4.75 -29.51
CA HIS A 198 26.41 -5.97 -29.64
C HIS A 198 25.27 -5.85 -30.68
N LEU A 199 24.89 -4.63 -31.07
CA LEU A 199 23.87 -4.37 -32.08
C LEU A 199 24.43 -3.98 -33.46
N SER A 200 25.72 -4.17 -33.72
CA SER A 200 26.36 -3.76 -34.99
C SER A 200 25.68 -4.35 -36.24
N GLN A 201 25.24 -5.62 -36.16
CA GLN A 201 24.53 -6.26 -37.28
C GLN A 201 23.11 -5.66 -37.48
N ALA A 202 22.44 -5.29 -36.38
CA ALA A 202 21.13 -4.62 -36.44
C ALA A 202 21.26 -3.20 -37.02
N ARG A 203 22.34 -2.48 -36.69
CA ARG A 203 22.66 -1.16 -37.24
C ARG A 203 22.70 -1.15 -38.77
N GLU A 204 23.45 -2.04 -39.40
CA GLU A 204 23.55 -2.10 -40.87
C GLU A 204 22.22 -2.42 -41.56
N ARG A 205 21.41 -3.29 -40.94
CA ARG A 205 20.07 -3.62 -41.46
C ARG A 205 19.13 -2.44 -41.28
N PHE A 206 19.15 -1.77 -40.14
CA PHE A 206 18.28 -0.63 -39.85
C PHE A 206 18.54 0.52 -40.84
N ALA A 207 19.82 0.87 -41.08
CA ALA A 207 20.21 1.88 -42.07
C ALA A 207 19.62 1.62 -43.47
N ARG A 208 19.65 0.35 -43.92
CA ARG A 208 19.09 -0.04 -45.22
C ARG A 208 17.57 0.04 -45.26
N LEU A 209 16.90 -0.39 -44.19
CA LEU A 209 15.42 -0.38 -44.11
C LEU A 209 14.86 1.05 -44.10
N ILE A 210 15.58 2.01 -43.52
CA ILE A 210 15.12 3.41 -43.40
C ILE A 210 15.65 4.34 -44.50
N ALA A 211 16.53 3.86 -45.40
CA ALA A 211 17.06 4.64 -46.52
C ALA A 211 15.97 5.31 -47.41
N PRO A 212 14.77 4.72 -47.62
CA PRO A 212 13.70 5.36 -48.39
C PRO A 212 12.96 6.49 -47.64
N ILE A 213 13.12 6.59 -46.32
CA ILE A 213 12.38 7.55 -45.49
C ILE A 213 12.99 8.94 -45.66
N ARG A 214 12.13 9.93 -45.95
CA ARG A 214 12.55 11.30 -46.20
C ARG A 214 12.53 12.12 -44.92
N PHE A 215 13.61 12.86 -44.69
CA PHE A 215 13.72 13.78 -43.57
C PHE A 215 13.71 15.23 -44.06
N GLY A 216 12.86 16.05 -43.44
CA GLY A 216 12.61 17.45 -43.79
C GLY A 216 13.28 18.45 -42.86
N VAL A 217 13.01 19.73 -43.09
CA VAL A 217 13.45 20.80 -42.19
C VAL A 217 12.56 20.83 -40.94
N ALA A 218 13.17 20.84 -39.77
CA ALA A 218 12.44 20.92 -38.51
C ALA A 218 11.76 22.29 -38.33
N ARG A 219 10.49 22.28 -37.93
CA ARG A 219 9.67 23.44 -37.56
C ARG A 219 10.12 24.07 -36.23
N PHE A 220 10.64 23.24 -35.33
CA PHE A 220 11.18 23.66 -34.04
C PHE A 220 12.69 23.43 -34.00
N GLY A 221 13.40 24.06 -33.06
CA GLY A 221 14.74 23.62 -32.73
C GLY A 221 14.70 22.13 -32.37
N LEU A 222 15.64 21.35 -32.88
CA LEU A 222 15.75 19.94 -32.54
C LEU A 222 17.21 19.69 -32.20
N TYR A 223 17.45 19.21 -30.98
CA TYR A 223 18.75 18.74 -30.54
C TYR A 223 18.72 17.22 -30.58
N MET A 224 19.82 16.59 -31.05
CA MET A 224 19.95 15.14 -31.17
C MET A 224 20.93 14.66 -30.08
N PRO A 225 20.43 14.17 -28.93
CA PRO A 225 21.24 13.82 -27.76
C PRO A 225 22.32 12.75 -27.95
N VAL A 226 22.11 11.76 -28.81
CA VAL A 226 23.16 10.75 -29.13
C VAL A 226 24.34 11.39 -29.87
N GLU A 227 24.07 12.14 -30.95
CA GLU A 227 25.09 12.81 -31.77
C GLU A 227 25.62 14.11 -31.14
N ARG A 228 24.93 14.60 -30.11
CA ARG A 228 25.19 15.86 -29.39
C ARG A 228 25.27 17.08 -30.30
N THR A 229 24.41 17.11 -31.33
CA THR A 229 24.39 18.18 -32.33
C THR A 229 22.96 18.68 -32.58
N PRO A 230 22.77 19.98 -32.88
CA PRO A 230 21.49 20.46 -33.41
C PRO A 230 21.20 19.88 -34.80
N TYR A 231 19.94 19.57 -35.05
CA TYR A 231 19.46 19.11 -36.34
C TYR A 231 19.22 20.29 -37.29
N HIS A 232 19.82 20.24 -38.48
CA HIS A 232 19.74 21.31 -39.49
C HIS A 232 19.18 20.83 -40.85
N GLY A 233 18.57 19.64 -40.92
CA GLY A 233 17.92 19.14 -42.14
C GLY A 233 18.86 18.62 -43.25
N ARG A 234 20.18 18.58 -43.02
CA ARG A 234 21.20 18.13 -44.01
C ARG A 234 22.11 17.01 -43.50
N LEU A 235 21.61 16.23 -42.55
CA LEU A 235 22.35 15.11 -41.95
C LEU A 235 22.01 13.80 -42.67
N ASP A 236 22.95 12.86 -42.70
CA ASP A 236 22.71 11.49 -43.13
C ASP A 236 21.91 10.73 -42.07
N MET A 237 20.60 10.97 -42.05
CA MET A 237 19.70 10.45 -41.02
C MET A 237 19.66 8.91 -40.96
N PRO A 238 19.66 8.18 -42.09
CA PRO A 238 19.79 6.72 -42.04
C PRO A 238 21.04 6.25 -41.31
N ALA A 239 22.20 6.88 -41.54
CA ALA A 239 23.43 6.52 -40.84
C ALA A 239 23.38 6.88 -39.34
N LEU A 240 22.85 8.05 -38.99
CA LEU A 240 22.74 8.51 -37.60
C LEU A 240 21.77 7.68 -36.78
N LEU A 241 20.54 7.48 -37.26
CA LEU A 241 19.54 6.66 -36.56
C LEU A 241 19.97 5.19 -36.46
N ALA A 242 20.79 4.71 -37.39
CA ALA A 242 21.40 3.39 -37.28
C ALA A 242 22.50 3.34 -36.21
N ALA A 243 23.32 4.40 -36.12
CA ALA A 243 24.33 4.55 -35.07
C ALA A 243 23.71 4.65 -33.67
N HIS A 244 22.49 5.20 -33.55
CA HIS A 244 21.71 5.24 -32.31
C HIS A 244 21.61 3.88 -31.59
N LEU A 245 21.56 2.77 -32.34
CA LEU A 245 21.52 1.42 -31.76
C LEU A 245 22.83 1.03 -31.06
N THR A 246 23.97 1.53 -31.52
CA THR A 246 25.31 1.09 -31.09
C THR A 246 26.08 2.11 -30.29
N ASP A 247 25.81 3.39 -30.50
CA ASP A 247 26.64 4.46 -29.97
C ASP A 247 26.23 4.79 -28.52
N PRO A 248 27.18 4.97 -27.59
CA PRO A 248 26.89 5.28 -26.20
C PRO A 248 26.10 6.59 -26.04
N PHE A 249 25.14 6.59 -25.11
CA PHE A 249 24.23 7.70 -24.89
C PHE A 249 24.55 8.50 -23.62
N ASP A 250 25.01 9.75 -23.76
CA ASP A 250 25.36 10.62 -22.63
C ASP A 250 24.28 11.70 -22.40
N TYR A 251 23.18 11.30 -21.76
CA TYR A 251 22.06 12.19 -21.52
C TYR A 251 22.38 13.30 -20.51
N MET A 252 23.23 13.01 -19.53
CA MET A 252 23.71 14.03 -18.59
C MET A 252 24.32 15.21 -19.34
N THR A 253 25.15 14.93 -20.34
CA THR A 253 25.77 15.99 -21.13
C THR A 253 24.76 16.68 -22.04
N ALA A 254 23.84 15.95 -22.66
CA ALA A 254 22.75 16.53 -23.45
C ALA A 254 21.90 17.54 -22.66
N VAL A 255 21.55 17.23 -21.41
CA VAL A 255 20.81 18.15 -20.52
C VAL A 255 21.64 19.39 -20.18
N ASN A 256 22.94 19.24 -19.95
CA ASN A 256 23.83 20.39 -19.70
C ASN A 256 24.00 21.26 -20.97
N ASP A 257 24.06 20.65 -22.16
CA ASP A 257 24.13 21.35 -23.44
C ASP A 257 22.86 22.20 -23.65
N LEU A 258 21.66 21.61 -23.44
CA LEU A 258 20.38 22.35 -23.48
C LEU A 258 20.33 23.49 -22.46
N TYR A 259 20.77 23.26 -21.23
CA TYR A 259 20.86 24.30 -20.21
C TYR A 259 21.84 25.42 -20.62
N GLY A 260 22.98 25.07 -21.22
CA GLY A 260 23.97 26.00 -21.77
C GLY A 260 23.42 26.86 -22.92
N LEU A 261 22.50 26.32 -23.72
CA LEU A 261 21.77 27.03 -24.77
C LEU A 261 20.68 27.97 -24.26
N GLY A 262 20.53 28.10 -22.94
CA GLY A 262 19.59 29.02 -22.29
C GLY A 262 18.25 28.42 -21.92
N VAL A 263 18.03 27.11 -22.11
CA VAL A 263 16.78 26.44 -21.71
C VAL A 263 16.62 26.49 -20.19
N ARG A 264 15.46 26.95 -19.73
CA ARG A 264 15.08 27.00 -18.31
C ARG A 264 13.71 26.36 -18.04
N HIS A 265 12.96 25.96 -19.05
CA HIS A 265 11.72 25.21 -18.87
C HIS A 265 11.84 23.88 -19.61
N PHE A 266 11.78 22.76 -18.91
CA PHE A 266 11.76 21.43 -19.53
C PHE A 266 10.38 20.81 -19.33
N THR A 267 9.72 20.45 -20.43
CA THR A 267 8.41 19.80 -20.41
C THR A 267 8.56 18.35 -20.84
N GLU A 268 8.14 17.40 -20.01
CA GLU A 268 8.17 15.98 -20.34
C GLU A 268 6.92 15.60 -21.16
N CYS A 269 7.13 15.05 -22.34
CA CYS A 269 6.10 14.55 -23.25
C CYS A 269 5.97 13.02 -23.08
N GLY A 270 4.97 12.62 -22.31
CA GLY A 270 4.60 11.24 -21.97
C GLY A 270 3.79 11.20 -20.67
N GLY A 271 3.30 10.02 -20.27
CA GLY A 271 2.54 9.80 -19.03
C GLY A 271 3.40 9.71 -17.77
N GLY A 272 4.71 9.52 -17.94
CA GLY A 272 5.67 9.30 -16.86
C GLY A 272 6.30 10.56 -16.25
N THR A 273 7.24 10.33 -15.34
CA THR A 273 7.90 11.35 -14.51
C THR A 273 9.40 11.16 -14.42
N MET A 274 9.94 10.35 -15.33
CA MET A 274 11.31 9.87 -15.29
C MET A 274 12.27 10.96 -15.74
N LEU A 275 11.98 11.64 -16.85
CA LEU A 275 12.90 12.63 -17.41
C LEU A 275 13.02 13.85 -16.51
N ARG A 276 11.93 14.33 -15.91
CA ARG A 276 12.00 15.40 -14.89
C ARG A 276 12.91 15.02 -13.73
N THR A 277 12.88 13.76 -13.31
CA THR A 277 13.73 13.25 -12.22
C THR A 277 15.20 13.20 -12.65
N ILE A 278 15.48 12.79 -13.88
CA ILE A 278 16.85 12.77 -14.43
C ILE A 278 17.39 14.19 -14.60
N VAL A 279 16.63 15.11 -15.21
CA VAL A 279 17.02 16.51 -15.36
C VAL A 279 17.31 17.16 -14.00
N ARG A 280 16.46 16.94 -13.00
CA ARG A 280 16.70 17.35 -11.60
C ARG A 280 18.05 16.86 -11.08
N ARG A 281 18.37 15.58 -11.27
CA ARG A 281 19.63 14.99 -10.81
C ARG A 281 20.85 15.48 -11.56
N VAL A 282 20.70 15.87 -12.84
CA VAL A 282 21.78 16.45 -13.64
C VAL A 282 22.06 17.91 -13.23
N LEU A 283 21.00 18.70 -13.04
CA LEU A 283 21.14 20.13 -12.76
C LEU A 283 21.46 20.41 -11.28
N GLY A 284 21.02 19.55 -10.36
CA GLY A 284 21.26 19.69 -8.92
C GLY A 284 20.69 21.02 -8.40
N GLU A 285 21.50 21.80 -7.69
CA GLU A 285 21.09 23.12 -7.15
C GLU A 285 20.64 24.12 -8.24
N ARG A 286 21.12 23.94 -9.48
CA ARG A 286 20.74 24.78 -10.64
C ARG A 286 19.27 24.59 -11.05
N GLU A 287 18.60 23.54 -10.57
CA GLU A 287 17.16 23.28 -10.84
C GLU A 287 16.27 24.39 -10.29
N THR A 288 16.64 25.07 -9.20
CA THR A 288 15.83 26.17 -8.61
C THR A 288 15.55 27.32 -9.59
N LEU A 289 16.33 27.38 -10.69
CA LEU A 289 16.20 28.34 -11.79
C LEU A 289 15.48 27.76 -13.01
N VAL A 290 14.85 26.59 -12.87
CA VAL A 290 14.28 25.79 -13.96
C VAL A 290 12.88 25.29 -13.61
N THR A 291 11.94 25.36 -14.54
CA THR A 291 10.59 24.78 -14.39
C THR A 291 10.53 23.41 -15.05
N LEU A 292 9.96 22.42 -14.36
CA LEU A 292 9.79 21.04 -14.84
C LEU A 292 8.32 20.65 -14.81
N ASP A 293 7.71 20.49 -15.99
CA ASP A 293 6.27 20.27 -16.14
C ASP A 293 5.99 19.04 -17.00
N GLY A 294 4.86 18.36 -16.81
CA GLY A 294 4.31 17.39 -17.75
C GLY A 294 3.55 18.09 -18.88
N ALA A 295 3.66 17.60 -20.10
CA ALA A 295 2.93 18.12 -21.25
C ALA A 295 1.40 18.02 -21.07
N LEU A 296 0.93 17.03 -20.31
CA LEU A 296 -0.49 16.85 -19.94
C LEU A 296 -0.92 17.68 -18.72
N ASP A 297 -0.01 18.42 -18.05
CA ASP A 297 -0.31 19.26 -16.88
C ASP A 297 -1.06 20.56 -17.25
N VAL A 298 -1.83 20.58 -18.34
CA VAL A 298 -2.67 21.71 -18.74
C VAL A 298 -3.98 21.63 -17.97
N PRO A 299 -4.40 22.68 -17.22
CA PRO A 299 -5.76 22.73 -16.71
C PRO A 299 -6.74 22.79 -17.90
N PRO A 300 -7.73 21.90 -18.00
CA PRO A 300 -8.61 21.85 -19.16
C PRO A 300 -9.39 23.17 -19.29
N SER A 301 -9.15 23.91 -20.36
CA SER A 301 -10.03 25.01 -20.75
C SER A 301 -11.37 24.44 -21.20
N ALA A 302 -12.45 24.91 -20.57
CA ALA A 302 -13.82 24.46 -20.76
C ALA A 302 -14.26 24.47 -22.23
N VAL A 303 -14.56 23.28 -22.78
CA VAL A 303 -15.49 23.11 -23.91
C VAL A 303 -16.32 21.86 -23.64
N PRO A 304 -17.66 21.91 -23.70
CA PRO A 304 -18.52 20.79 -23.35
C PRO A 304 -18.66 19.84 -24.54
N PHE A 305 -18.35 18.56 -24.36
CA PHE A 305 -18.70 17.50 -25.31
C PHE A 305 -19.36 16.33 -24.59
N SER A 306 -20.59 16.00 -24.99
CA SER A 306 -21.29 14.76 -24.62
C SER A 306 -21.06 13.69 -25.68
N PHE A 307 -20.85 12.45 -25.27
CA PHE A 307 -20.83 11.31 -26.18
C PHE A 307 -22.12 10.48 -26.12
N PRO A 308 -22.54 9.86 -27.24
CA PRO A 308 -23.65 8.92 -27.25
C PRO A 308 -23.23 7.56 -26.67
N ARG A 309 -24.11 7.01 -25.82
CA ARG A 309 -24.01 5.67 -25.22
C ARG A 309 -24.01 4.55 -26.28
N PRO A 310 -23.11 3.55 -26.22
CA PRO A 310 -23.34 2.27 -26.88
C PRO A 310 -24.33 1.44 -26.06
N ALA A 311 -25.26 0.78 -26.75
CA ALA A 311 -26.21 -0.15 -26.15
C ALA A 311 -25.48 -1.39 -25.62
N THR A 312 -25.58 -1.63 -24.31
CA THR A 312 -25.08 -2.84 -23.66
C THR A 312 -26.07 -3.99 -23.86
N THR A 313 -25.65 -5.05 -24.53
CA THR A 313 -26.29 -6.36 -24.43
C THR A 313 -25.97 -6.96 -23.05
N PRO A 314 -26.95 -7.47 -22.29
CA PRO A 314 -26.70 -8.02 -20.97
C PRO A 314 -26.03 -9.40 -21.08
N SER A 315 -24.84 -9.54 -20.49
CA SER A 315 -24.26 -10.84 -20.18
C SER A 315 -25.12 -11.49 -19.10
N ARG A 316 -25.90 -12.50 -19.48
CA ARG A 316 -26.60 -13.42 -18.57
C ARG A 316 -25.64 -14.53 -18.16
N ASN A 317 -24.89 -14.31 -17.09
CA ASN A 317 -24.65 -15.40 -16.14
C ASN A 317 -25.65 -15.20 -15.00
N PRO A 318 -26.40 -16.24 -14.58
CA PRO A 318 -27.27 -16.10 -13.42
C PRO A 318 -26.39 -15.77 -12.20
N PRO A 319 -26.85 -14.88 -11.30
CA PRO A 319 -26.16 -14.68 -10.03
C PRO A 319 -26.07 -16.04 -9.32
N LYS A 320 -24.87 -16.43 -8.88
CA LYS A 320 -24.80 -17.37 -7.74
C LYS A 320 -25.65 -16.70 -6.66
N GLU A 321 -26.70 -17.38 -6.18
CA GLU A 321 -27.53 -16.91 -5.06
C GLU A 321 -26.60 -16.70 -3.85
N VAL A 322 -26.09 -15.47 -3.69
CA VAL A 322 -25.40 -15.07 -2.47
C VAL A 322 -26.53 -14.71 -1.50
N PRO A 323 -26.66 -15.41 -0.35
CA PRO A 323 -27.69 -15.08 0.61
C PRO A 323 -27.55 -13.62 1.03
N ALA A 324 -28.65 -12.86 1.00
CA ALA A 324 -28.67 -11.51 1.54
C ALA A 324 -28.22 -11.55 3.02
N MET A 325 -27.18 -10.78 3.36
CA MET A 325 -26.63 -10.75 4.71
C MET A 325 -27.69 -10.26 5.70
N GLU A 326 -27.86 -10.98 6.82
CA GLU A 326 -28.65 -10.49 7.94
C GLU A 326 -28.06 -9.14 8.41
N PRO A 327 -28.86 -8.06 8.49
CA PRO A 327 -28.37 -6.78 9.00
C PRO A 327 -27.83 -6.88 10.42
N ILE A 328 -26.80 -6.08 10.74
CA ILE A 328 -26.15 -6.12 12.05
C ILE A 328 -26.41 -4.81 12.80
N ALA A 329 -26.96 -4.93 14.00
CA ALA A 329 -27.19 -3.81 14.89
C ALA A 329 -25.91 -3.45 15.66
N ILE A 330 -25.58 -2.17 15.70
CA ILE A 330 -24.60 -1.62 16.64
C ILE A 330 -25.36 -1.27 17.92
N VAL A 331 -25.17 -2.06 18.97
CA VAL A 331 -25.90 -1.91 20.24
C VAL A 331 -25.15 -1.07 21.26
N GLY A 332 -23.84 -0.93 21.12
CA GLY A 332 -23.02 -0.04 21.95
C GLY A 332 -21.77 0.39 21.20
N PHE A 333 -21.20 1.53 21.59
CA PHE A 333 -19.94 2.03 21.03
C PHE A 333 -19.23 2.95 22.02
N GLY A 334 -17.92 3.06 21.94
CA GLY A 334 -17.12 3.90 22.83
C GLY A 334 -15.81 4.30 22.21
N SER A 335 -15.30 5.47 22.60
CA SER A 335 -14.10 6.02 21.95
C SER A 335 -13.25 6.87 22.88
N VAL A 336 -11.94 6.69 22.79
CA VAL A 336 -10.93 7.62 23.30
C VAL A 336 -10.09 8.06 22.10
N LEU A 337 -10.16 9.34 21.78
CA LEU A 337 -9.57 9.95 20.58
C LEU A 337 -8.83 11.25 20.96
N PRO A 338 -7.92 11.76 20.12
CA PRO A 338 -7.20 13.00 20.38
C PRO A 338 -8.17 14.16 20.63
N GLY A 339 -8.03 14.83 21.77
CA GLY A 339 -8.92 15.91 22.18
C GLY A 339 -10.27 15.47 22.77
N ALA A 340 -10.59 14.16 22.82
CA ALA A 340 -11.86 13.66 23.32
C ALA A 340 -11.74 12.29 24.01
N THR A 341 -12.08 12.23 25.30
CA THR A 341 -11.95 11.01 26.12
C THR A 341 -13.20 10.13 26.16
N ASP A 342 -14.24 10.49 25.40
CA ASP A 342 -15.49 9.75 25.22
C ASP A 342 -16.14 10.18 23.88
N SER A 343 -17.12 9.41 23.41
CA SER A 343 -17.77 9.68 22.11
C SER A 343 -18.59 10.97 22.07
N ASP A 344 -19.15 11.43 23.20
CA ASP A 344 -19.95 12.66 23.23
C ASP A 344 -19.05 13.91 23.15
N ALA A 345 -17.89 13.90 23.82
CA ALA A 345 -16.85 14.90 23.68
C ALA A 345 -16.29 14.92 22.24
N TYR A 346 -16.14 13.76 21.61
CA TYR A 346 -15.70 13.67 20.21
C TYR A 346 -16.72 14.29 19.24
N TRP A 347 -18.01 14.07 19.47
CA TRP A 347 -19.06 14.73 18.70
C TRP A 347 -19.05 16.25 18.90
N ALA A 348 -18.93 16.72 20.14
CA ALA A 348 -18.82 18.14 20.44
C ALA A 348 -17.60 18.78 19.76
N ALA A 349 -16.44 18.11 19.79
CA ALA A 349 -15.24 18.56 19.10
C ALA A 349 -15.45 18.60 17.57
N THR A 350 -16.13 17.58 17.02
CA THR A 350 -16.45 17.49 15.58
C THR A 350 -17.32 18.64 15.11
N LEU A 351 -18.36 19.02 15.86
CA LEU A 351 -19.25 20.12 15.47
C LEU A 351 -18.61 21.50 15.60
N ASN A 352 -17.67 21.66 16.54
CA ASN A 352 -17.03 22.94 16.85
C ASN A 352 -15.66 23.11 16.18
N GLY A 353 -15.19 22.11 15.43
CA GLY A 353 -13.88 22.15 14.79
C GLY A 353 -12.69 22.15 15.75
N ILE A 354 -12.82 21.51 16.91
CA ILE A 354 -11.75 21.44 17.92
C ILE A 354 -10.79 20.31 17.52
N SER A 355 -9.55 20.67 17.20
CA SER A 355 -8.50 19.70 16.86
C SER A 355 -7.82 19.15 18.10
N GLY A 356 -7.59 17.84 18.14
CA GLY A 356 -6.76 17.17 19.13
C GLY A 356 -5.27 17.12 18.76
N ILE A 357 -4.87 17.81 17.69
CA ILE A 357 -3.49 17.78 17.15
C ILE A 357 -2.71 18.97 17.68
N TYR A 358 -1.48 18.71 18.15
CA TYR A 358 -0.58 19.70 18.71
C TYR A 358 0.89 19.30 18.48
N ASN A 359 1.84 20.12 18.90
CA ASN A 359 3.26 19.83 18.72
C ASN A 359 3.80 18.86 19.78
N TYR A 360 4.56 17.85 19.36
CA TYR A 360 5.14 16.78 20.18
C TYR A 360 6.00 17.31 21.33
N ASP A 361 6.63 18.47 21.17
CA ASP A 361 7.40 19.11 22.25
C ASP A 361 6.56 19.55 23.47
N ALA A 362 5.23 19.59 23.34
CA ALA A 362 4.33 19.79 24.48
C ALA A 362 4.20 18.55 25.39
N VAL A 363 4.55 17.35 24.89
CA VAL A 363 4.53 16.09 25.65
C VAL A 363 5.90 15.48 25.88
N ASP A 364 6.87 15.72 24.99
CA ASP A 364 8.27 15.34 25.18
C ASP A 364 9.19 16.56 24.95
N PRO A 365 9.69 17.21 26.02
CA PRO A 365 10.52 18.40 25.90
C PRO A 365 11.86 18.15 25.20
N HIS A 366 12.30 16.90 25.05
CA HIS A 366 13.54 16.53 24.36
C HIS A 366 13.30 16.05 22.93
N PHE A 367 12.05 16.03 22.44
CA PHE A 367 11.70 15.60 21.09
C PHE A 367 12.54 16.28 20.01
N LEU A 368 12.78 17.60 20.16
CA LEU A 368 13.53 18.38 19.20
C LEU A 368 15.02 17.98 19.11
N GLU A 369 15.59 17.51 20.21
CA GLU A 369 16.97 17.01 20.29
C GLU A 369 17.05 15.56 19.77
N ASP A 370 16.12 14.71 20.21
CA ASP A 370 16.19 13.26 20.03
C ASP A 370 15.76 12.79 18.64
N CYS A 371 14.74 13.43 18.06
CA CYS A 371 14.02 12.84 16.92
C CYS A 371 13.76 13.82 15.77
N PHE A 372 13.86 15.13 16.01
CA PHE A 372 13.48 16.14 15.02
C PHE A 372 14.65 16.62 14.16
N SER A 373 14.35 16.99 12.91
CA SER A 373 15.24 17.77 12.06
C SER A 373 14.44 18.77 11.23
N ASP A 374 14.74 20.06 11.38
CA ASP A 374 14.23 21.10 10.48
C ASP A 374 15.00 21.04 9.16
N GLY A 375 14.30 20.92 8.03
CA GLY A 375 14.91 20.81 6.69
C GLY A 375 14.59 19.52 5.90
N PRO A 376 15.52 19.05 5.03
CA PRO A 376 15.29 17.87 4.20
C PRO A 376 15.18 16.61 5.05
N ILE A 377 14.59 15.55 4.47
CA ILE A 377 14.47 14.24 5.12
C ILE A 377 15.85 13.78 5.60
N ARG A 378 15.95 13.51 6.91
CA ARG A 378 17.14 12.92 7.53
C ARG A 378 16.84 11.52 8.04
N VAL A 379 17.84 10.67 7.88
CA VAL A 379 17.84 9.30 8.39
C VAL A 379 17.55 9.28 9.89
N ASN A 380 16.69 8.36 10.34
CA ASN A 380 16.27 8.15 11.73
C ASN A 380 15.54 9.33 12.39
N LYS A 381 15.24 10.40 11.65
CA LYS A 381 14.62 11.63 12.16
C LYS A 381 13.28 11.92 11.48
N THR A 382 12.42 12.67 12.17
CA THR A 382 11.20 13.26 11.62
C THR A 382 11.37 14.75 11.37
N TYR A 383 10.69 15.26 10.34
CA TYR A 383 10.59 16.70 10.08
C TYR A 383 9.23 17.28 10.53
N SER A 384 8.32 16.44 11.03
CA SER A 384 7.02 16.87 11.55
C SER A 384 7.06 16.94 13.07
N ARG A 385 6.51 18.02 13.62
CA ARG A 385 6.29 18.18 15.07
C ARG A 385 4.90 17.73 15.47
N LEU A 386 4.00 17.42 14.54
CA LEU A 386 2.59 17.23 14.85
C LEU A 386 2.32 15.86 15.45
N CYS A 387 1.43 15.81 16.45
CA CYS A 387 0.94 14.58 17.07
C CYS A 387 -0.45 14.79 17.69
N GLY A 388 -1.09 13.69 18.05
CA GLY A 388 -2.30 13.68 18.86
C GLY A 388 -2.19 12.60 19.93
N THR A 389 -1.11 12.63 20.71
CA THR A 389 -0.91 11.69 21.82
C THR A 389 -1.84 12.03 22.97
N ILE A 390 -2.38 11.02 23.66
CA ILE A 390 -3.29 11.22 24.80
C ILE A 390 -2.54 10.87 26.10
N PRO A 391 -2.14 11.86 26.92
CA PRO A 391 -1.32 11.62 28.12
C PRO A 391 -2.01 10.73 29.16
N HIS A 392 -1.22 9.96 29.93
CA HIS A 392 -1.74 9.15 31.03
C HIS A 392 -2.62 9.95 32.02
N ALA A 393 -2.21 11.17 32.37
CA ALA A 393 -2.97 12.04 33.27
C ALA A 393 -4.38 12.34 32.74
N THR A 394 -4.53 12.53 31.42
CA THR A 394 -5.83 12.75 30.77
C THR A 394 -6.71 11.49 30.85
N LEU A 395 -6.11 10.31 30.68
CA LEU A 395 -6.81 9.03 30.81
C LEU A 395 -7.23 8.75 32.25
N ASP A 396 -6.37 9.05 33.23
CA ASP A 396 -6.65 8.87 34.65
C ASP A 396 -7.79 9.81 35.11
N GLN A 397 -7.81 11.06 34.62
CA GLN A 397 -8.91 11.99 34.84
C GLN A 397 -10.22 11.52 34.18
N ALA A 398 -10.16 10.97 32.97
CA ALA A 398 -11.34 10.39 32.31
C ALA A 398 -11.89 9.19 33.08
N ALA A 399 -11.01 8.30 33.53
CA ALA A 399 -11.37 7.15 34.35
C ALA A 399 -12.03 7.55 35.67
N ALA A 400 -11.48 8.54 36.37
CA ALA A 400 -12.07 9.07 37.61
C ALA A 400 -13.47 9.65 37.38
N ARG A 401 -13.66 10.44 36.30
CA ARG A 401 -14.98 11.00 35.91
C ARG A 401 -16.01 9.90 35.63
N ARG A 402 -15.58 8.79 35.05
CA ARG A 402 -16.43 7.66 34.64
C ARG A 402 -16.48 6.54 35.67
N GLN A 403 -15.79 6.68 36.81
CA GLN A 403 -15.70 5.68 37.86
C GLN A 403 -15.18 4.32 37.37
N VAL A 404 -14.27 4.35 36.39
CA VAL A 404 -13.61 3.16 35.85
C VAL A 404 -12.29 2.95 36.59
N ALA A 405 -12.08 1.77 37.17
CA ALA A 405 -10.81 1.44 37.79
C ALA A 405 -9.76 1.09 36.72
N LEU A 406 -8.70 1.89 36.61
CA LEU A 406 -7.56 1.60 35.75
C LEU A 406 -6.47 0.85 36.55
N PRO A 407 -6.04 -0.34 36.12
CA PRO A 407 -4.91 -1.03 36.73
C PRO A 407 -3.62 -0.20 36.66
N SER A 408 -2.86 -0.15 37.75
CA SER A 408 -1.69 0.74 37.92
C SER A 408 -0.49 0.42 37.00
N GLY A 409 -0.51 -0.72 36.30
CA GLY A 409 0.51 -1.13 35.34
C GLY A 409 0.13 -0.95 33.87
N PHE A 410 -1.09 -0.50 33.56
CA PHE A 410 -1.56 -0.44 32.18
C PHE A 410 -0.91 0.71 31.39
N ALA A 411 -0.41 0.38 30.20
CA ALA A 411 0.07 1.32 29.19
C ALA A 411 -1.07 2.20 28.65
N ARG A 412 -0.75 3.26 27.88
CA ARG A 412 -1.78 4.18 27.36
C ARG A 412 -2.80 3.45 26.51
N ILE A 413 -2.34 2.57 25.62
CA ILE A 413 -3.22 1.79 24.74
C ILE A 413 -4.23 0.94 25.51
N GLN A 414 -3.81 0.31 26.61
CA GLN A 414 -4.68 -0.51 27.46
C GLN A 414 -5.72 0.36 28.18
N LYS A 415 -5.31 1.50 28.73
CA LYS A 415 -6.20 2.47 29.38
C LYS A 415 -7.24 3.01 28.40
N MET A 416 -6.82 3.42 27.19
CA MET A 416 -7.72 3.91 26.14
C MET A 416 -8.76 2.85 25.75
N LEU A 417 -8.34 1.61 25.49
CA LEU A 417 -9.23 0.51 25.15
C LEU A 417 -10.22 0.17 26.28
N LEU A 418 -9.75 0.12 27.53
CA LEU A 418 -10.59 -0.19 28.68
C LEU A 418 -11.69 0.85 28.87
N LEU A 419 -11.36 2.14 28.71
CA LEU A 419 -12.34 3.23 28.76
C LEU A 419 -13.35 3.17 27.61
N SER A 420 -12.88 2.90 26.38
CA SER A 420 -13.76 2.72 25.22
C SER A 420 -14.70 1.53 25.39
N LEU A 421 -14.21 0.40 25.91
CA LEU A 421 -15.03 -0.79 26.17
C LEU A 421 -16.10 -0.53 27.24
N HIS A 422 -15.75 0.14 28.35
CA HIS A 422 -16.74 0.51 29.36
C HIS A 422 -17.82 1.43 28.78
N GLU A 423 -17.48 2.41 27.92
CA GLU A 423 -18.49 3.29 27.29
C GLU A 423 -19.44 2.50 26.39
N ALA A 424 -18.88 1.55 25.65
CA ALA A 424 -19.64 0.72 24.75
C ALA A 424 -20.60 -0.21 25.53
N LEU A 425 -20.18 -0.74 26.68
CA LEU A 425 -21.03 -1.52 27.60
C LEU A 425 -22.15 -0.66 28.19
N ASP A 426 -21.83 0.54 28.70
CA ASP A 426 -22.80 1.49 29.25
C ASP A 426 -23.90 1.82 28.22
N ARG A 427 -23.52 2.12 26.97
CA ARG A 427 -24.45 2.44 25.87
C ARG A 427 -25.24 1.24 25.36
N ALA A 428 -24.79 0.02 25.62
CA ALA A 428 -25.49 -1.21 25.30
C ALA A 428 -26.48 -1.65 26.39
N ASP A 429 -26.49 -0.96 27.53
CA ASP A 429 -27.17 -1.38 28.77
C ASP A 429 -26.73 -2.79 29.20
N LEU A 430 -25.42 -3.06 29.09
CA LEU A 430 -24.80 -4.32 29.46
C LEU A 430 -23.81 -4.11 30.61
N ARG A 431 -23.83 -5.01 31.57
CA ARG A 431 -22.82 -5.12 32.63
C ARG A 431 -21.79 -6.17 32.27
N PRO A 432 -20.54 -6.09 32.77
CA PRO A 432 -19.53 -7.13 32.58
C PRO A 432 -20.01 -8.56 32.86
N GLU A 433 -20.87 -8.73 33.85
CA GLU A 433 -21.40 -10.04 34.29
C GLU A 433 -22.60 -10.52 33.45
N SER A 434 -22.98 -9.79 32.39
CA SER A 434 -24.14 -10.13 31.59
C SER A 434 -23.91 -11.47 30.85
N PRO A 435 -24.81 -12.45 30.95
CA PRO A 435 -24.61 -13.77 30.35
C PRO A 435 -24.38 -13.75 28.83
N VAL A 436 -24.91 -12.73 28.15
CA VAL A 436 -24.71 -12.56 26.70
C VAL A 436 -23.24 -12.31 26.31
N LEU A 437 -22.40 -11.92 27.28
CA LEU A 437 -20.97 -11.71 27.11
C LEU A 437 -20.14 -12.97 27.39
N ASP A 438 -20.76 -14.08 27.79
CA ASP A 438 -20.06 -15.34 28.13
C ASP A 438 -19.39 -15.94 26.88
N ASP A 439 -20.05 -15.82 25.74
CA ASP A 439 -19.59 -16.28 24.43
C ASP A 439 -19.30 -15.10 23.48
N ALA A 440 -18.85 -13.96 24.02
CA ALA A 440 -18.53 -12.79 23.20
C ALA A 440 -17.24 -13.02 22.37
N GLY A 441 -17.31 -12.78 21.07
CA GLY A 441 -16.12 -12.78 20.21
C GLY A 441 -15.44 -11.40 20.19
N PHE A 442 -14.13 -11.35 20.42
CA PHE A 442 -13.35 -10.10 20.38
C PHE A 442 -12.51 -9.99 19.11
N PHE A 443 -12.70 -8.91 18.35
CA PHE A 443 -12.01 -8.66 17.08
C PHE A 443 -11.45 -7.24 17.05
N LEU A 444 -10.13 -7.08 17.15
CA LEU A 444 -9.51 -5.75 17.25
C LEU A 444 -8.56 -5.48 16.10
N GLY A 445 -8.78 -4.37 15.40
CA GLY A 445 -7.82 -3.81 14.46
C GLY A 445 -6.62 -3.26 15.22
N ALA A 446 -5.46 -3.87 15.02
CA ALA A 446 -4.24 -3.54 15.75
C ALA A 446 -3.00 -4.12 15.07
N THR A 447 -1.82 -3.63 15.45
CA THR A 447 -0.53 -4.13 14.97
C THR A 447 0.54 -4.02 16.06
N PRO A 448 1.57 -4.90 16.06
CA PRO A 448 2.77 -4.72 16.87
C PRO A 448 3.49 -3.38 16.65
N ASP A 449 3.42 -2.80 15.46
CA ASP A 449 4.03 -1.49 15.15
C ASP A 449 3.20 -0.28 15.61
N GLY A 450 2.12 -0.52 16.33
CA GLY A 450 1.11 0.47 16.72
C GLY A 450 1.03 0.69 18.21
N ILE A 451 2.06 0.25 18.94
CA ILE A 451 2.14 0.30 20.40
C ILE A 451 3.49 0.92 20.76
N SER A 452 3.54 2.24 20.93
CA SER A 452 4.77 2.96 21.28
C SER A 452 5.48 2.37 22.51
N GLU A 453 4.74 1.88 23.50
CA GLU A 453 5.30 1.25 24.69
C GLU A 453 5.94 -0.11 24.40
N TYR A 454 5.45 -0.84 23.39
CA TYR A 454 6.08 -2.09 22.93
C TYR A 454 7.39 -1.79 22.20
N ASP A 455 7.43 -0.75 21.36
CA ASP A 455 8.65 -0.29 20.69
C ASP A 455 9.75 0.02 21.69
N GLU A 456 9.41 0.80 22.73
CA GLU A 456 10.36 1.17 23.78
C GLU A 456 10.82 -0.04 24.60
N ALA A 457 9.90 -0.95 24.94
CA ALA A 457 10.25 -2.16 25.68
C ALA A 457 11.18 -3.09 24.87
N LEU A 458 10.94 -3.24 23.56
CA LEU A 458 11.80 -4.01 22.65
C LEU A 458 13.16 -3.34 22.43
N VAL A 459 13.20 -2.01 22.31
CA VAL A 459 14.45 -1.25 22.24
C VAL A 459 15.34 -1.53 23.46
N VAL A 460 14.75 -1.51 24.66
CA VAL A 460 15.51 -1.82 25.88
C VAL A 460 15.95 -3.28 25.92
N ARG A 461 15.07 -4.22 25.56
CA ARG A 461 15.38 -5.67 25.50
C ARG A 461 16.55 -5.94 24.57
N HIS A 462 16.48 -5.48 23.32
CA HIS A 462 17.50 -5.80 22.31
C HIS A 462 18.80 -5.02 22.53
N LEU A 463 18.75 -3.81 23.11
CA LEU A 463 19.97 -3.15 23.54
C LEU A 463 20.67 -3.95 24.65
N GLU A 464 19.91 -4.48 25.63
CA GLU A 464 20.46 -5.32 26.68
C GLU A 464 21.10 -6.59 26.11
N GLU A 465 20.40 -7.27 25.21
CA GLU A 465 20.87 -8.45 24.47
C GLU A 465 22.16 -8.18 23.70
N GLY A 466 22.17 -7.13 22.86
CA GLY A 466 23.34 -6.76 22.07
C GLY A 466 24.55 -6.34 22.92
N LEU A 467 24.35 -5.71 24.07
CA LEU A 467 25.43 -5.37 24.99
C LEU A 467 26.04 -6.62 25.67
N ARG A 468 25.23 -7.64 25.97
CA ARG A 468 25.68 -8.91 26.57
C ARG A 468 26.60 -9.70 25.64
N GLN A 469 26.41 -9.58 24.33
CA GLN A 469 27.26 -10.24 23.34
C GLN A 469 28.63 -9.52 23.14
N GLY A 470 28.84 -8.36 23.76
CA GLY A 470 30.01 -7.51 23.55
C GLY A 470 30.84 -7.22 24.81
N PRO A 471 31.89 -6.38 24.69
CA PRO A 471 32.79 -6.02 25.80
C PRO A 471 32.10 -5.28 26.96
N ALA A 472 30.86 -4.81 26.76
CA ALA A 472 30.05 -4.12 27.75
C ALA A 472 29.07 -5.06 28.49
N ALA A 473 29.24 -6.39 28.39
CA ALA A 473 28.31 -7.37 28.95
C ALA A 473 27.98 -7.15 30.44
N GLY A 474 28.99 -6.82 31.26
CA GLY A 474 28.80 -6.56 32.69
C GLY A 474 27.97 -5.31 33.01
N GLN A 475 27.78 -4.40 32.04
CA GLN A 475 27.04 -3.15 32.19
C GLN A 475 25.59 -3.27 31.69
N ALA A 476 25.28 -4.29 30.88
CA ALA A 476 23.99 -4.44 30.21
C ALA A 476 22.77 -4.39 31.17
N PRO A 477 22.76 -5.10 32.33
CA PRO A 477 21.61 -5.05 33.23
C PRO A 477 21.37 -3.67 33.85
N ALA A 478 22.45 -2.94 34.16
CA ALA A 478 22.37 -1.60 34.73
C ALA A 478 21.85 -0.57 33.71
N VAL A 479 22.30 -0.68 32.45
CA VAL A 479 21.78 0.12 31.33
C VAL A 479 20.29 -0.16 31.13
N ALA A 480 19.90 -1.42 31.05
CA ALA A 480 18.50 -1.81 30.84
C ALA A 480 17.58 -1.32 31.96
N ALA A 481 17.96 -1.53 33.23
CA ALA A 481 17.20 -1.06 34.39
C ALA A 481 17.01 0.47 34.37
N ARG A 482 18.06 1.22 34.03
CA ARG A 482 18.00 2.69 33.93
C ARG A 482 17.06 3.15 32.82
N LEU A 483 17.13 2.52 31.64
CA LEU A 483 16.27 2.86 30.51
C LEU A 483 14.81 2.49 30.78
N ARG A 484 14.53 1.33 31.40
CA ARG A 484 13.15 0.99 31.83
C ARG A 484 12.58 2.06 32.76
N ALA A 485 13.36 2.51 33.74
CA ALA A 485 12.94 3.58 34.64
C ALA A 485 12.76 4.94 33.93
N ALA A 486 13.58 5.25 32.93
CA ALA A 486 13.53 6.53 32.21
C ALA A 486 12.33 6.61 31.23
N LEU A 487 12.08 5.52 30.51
CA LEU A 487 11.01 5.43 29.52
C LEU A 487 9.67 5.08 30.16
N GLY A 488 9.66 4.66 31.43
CA GLY A 488 8.49 4.08 32.07
C GLY A 488 8.06 2.75 31.42
N SER A 489 8.97 2.09 30.69
CA SER A 489 8.67 0.87 29.96
C SER A 489 8.70 -0.34 30.90
N GLY A 490 7.60 -1.08 30.95
CA GLY A 490 7.54 -2.40 31.58
C GLY A 490 8.27 -3.48 30.77
N PRO A 491 8.20 -4.75 31.21
CA PRO A 491 8.66 -5.88 30.40
C PRO A 491 7.90 -5.92 29.07
N ALA A 492 8.61 -6.23 27.97
CA ALA A 492 7.99 -6.24 26.63
C ALA A 492 6.80 -7.23 26.55
N ASP A 493 6.85 -8.36 27.26
CA ASP A 493 5.78 -9.36 27.28
C ASP A 493 4.47 -8.82 27.87
N HIS A 494 4.52 -7.78 28.71
CA HIS A 494 3.32 -7.17 29.28
C HIS A 494 2.57 -6.29 28.27
N VAL A 495 3.32 -5.71 27.33
CA VAL A 495 2.82 -4.78 26.29
C VAL A 495 2.92 -5.38 24.89
N ALA A 496 3.19 -6.68 24.80
CA ALA A 496 3.10 -7.44 23.55
C ALA A 496 1.65 -7.40 23.04
N PRO A 497 1.43 -7.44 21.71
CA PRO A 497 0.11 -7.23 21.12
C PRO A 497 -0.98 -8.13 21.72
N ASP A 498 -0.77 -9.45 21.78
CA ASP A 498 -1.73 -10.38 22.36
C ASP A 498 -2.00 -10.12 23.85
N ALA A 499 -0.96 -9.78 24.61
CA ALA A 499 -1.06 -9.49 26.02
C ALA A 499 -1.89 -8.23 26.29
N VAL A 500 -1.68 -7.16 25.52
CA VAL A 500 -2.40 -5.88 25.65
C VAL A 500 -3.90 -6.10 25.56
N TYR A 501 -4.36 -6.77 24.51
CA TYR A 501 -5.79 -6.88 24.26
C TYR A 501 -6.48 -7.90 25.16
N ARG A 502 -5.81 -9.02 25.45
CA ARG A 502 -6.33 -10.02 26.40
C ARG A 502 -6.48 -9.44 27.80
N GLN A 503 -5.46 -8.73 28.29
CA GLN A 503 -5.51 -8.10 29.62
C GLN A 503 -6.63 -7.06 29.73
N VAL A 504 -6.93 -6.31 28.67
CA VAL A 504 -8.06 -5.36 28.67
C VAL A 504 -9.40 -6.11 28.72
N ALA A 505 -9.57 -7.14 27.91
CA ALA A 505 -10.79 -7.93 27.91
C ALA A 505 -11.00 -8.61 29.29
N GLU A 506 -9.95 -9.16 29.88
CA GLU A 506 -9.95 -9.73 31.23
C GLU A 506 -10.28 -8.69 32.31
N ALA A 507 -9.65 -7.51 32.25
CA ALA A 507 -9.90 -6.44 33.21
C ALA A 507 -11.34 -5.91 33.13
N ALA A 508 -11.94 -5.90 31.93
CA ALA A 508 -13.30 -5.46 31.73
C ALA A 508 -14.34 -6.53 32.10
N LEU A 509 -14.10 -7.81 31.78
CA LEU A 509 -15.07 -8.89 31.95
C LEU A 509 -14.87 -9.72 33.23
N GLY A 510 -13.71 -9.62 33.90
CA GLY A 510 -13.35 -10.45 35.04
C GLY A 510 -13.01 -11.91 34.71
N ARG A 511 -12.78 -12.22 33.42
CA ARG A 511 -12.47 -13.58 32.91
C ARG A 511 -11.69 -13.54 31.60
N ASP A 512 -11.01 -14.63 31.30
CA ASP A 512 -10.27 -14.80 30.04
C ASP A 512 -11.22 -14.74 28.84
N ALA A 513 -10.82 -14.01 27.80
CA ALA A 513 -11.56 -13.81 26.58
C ALA A 513 -10.66 -14.07 25.37
N ARG A 514 -11.20 -14.75 24.36
CA ARG A 514 -10.48 -14.97 23.11
C ARG A 514 -10.49 -13.70 22.27
N VAL A 515 -9.30 -13.17 21.98
CA VAL A 515 -9.12 -11.97 21.16
C VAL A 515 -8.41 -12.31 19.85
N VAL A 516 -9.05 -11.93 18.74
CA VAL A 516 -8.45 -11.94 17.41
C VAL A 516 -7.96 -10.54 17.09
N VAL A 517 -6.67 -10.41 16.85
CA VAL A 517 -6.04 -9.19 16.35
C VAL A 517 -6.02 -9.24 14.83
N VAL A 518 -6.33 -8.12 14.18
CA VAL A 518 -6.39 -7.99 12.73
C VAL A 518 -5.49 -6.85 12.29
N ASP A 519 -4.56 -7.14 11.40
CA ASP A 519 -3.70 -6.16 10.76
C ASP A 519 -3.94 -6.11 9.25
N ALA A 520 -4.64 -5.06 8.85
CA ALA A 520 -4.86 -4.56 7.49
C ALA A 520 -4.46 -3.06 7.41
N ALA A 521 -3.38 -2.68 8.10
CA ALA A 521 -2.95 -1.28 8.24
C ALA A 521 -4.10 -0.33 8.63
N CYS A 522 -4.31 0.74 7.87
CA CYS A 522 -5.30 1.77 8.14
C CYS A 522 -6.75 1.30 7.99
N SER A 523 -6.99 0.14 7.35
CA SER A 523 -8.33 -0.44 7.18
C SER A 523 -8.68 -1.47 8.26
N SER A 524 -7.76 -1.77 9.18
CA SER A 524 -7.86 -2.87 10.16
C SER A 524 -9.14 -2.90 10.99
N SER A 525 -9.58 -1.77 11.53
CA SER A 525 -10.83 -1.75 12.30
C SER A 525 -12.06 -2.12 11.47
N LEU A 526 -12.07 -1.83 10.16
CA LEU A 526 -13.19 -2.23 9.28
C LEU A 526 -13.13 -3.72 8.94
N TYR A 527 -11.93 -4.27 8.75
CA TYR A 527 -11.74 -5.72 8.63
C TYR A 527 -12.14 -6.45 9.92
N ALA A 528 -11.80 -5.90 11.10
CA ALA A 528 -12.21 -6.46 12.39
C ALA A 528 -13.74 -6.44 12.56
N ILE A 529 -14.41 -5.36 12.13
CA ILE A 529 -15.88 -5.30 12.08
C ILE A 529 -16.44 -6.37 11.13
N ASP A 530 -15.85 -6.55 9.94
CA ASP A 530 -16.27 -7.57 8.98
C ASP A 530 -16.15 -9.00 9.54
N LEU A 531 -15.05 -9.32 10.23
CA LEU A 531 -14.90 -10.63 10.91
C LEU A 531 -15.92 -10.80 12.04
N ALA A 532 -16.19 -9.74 12.81
CA ALA A 532 -17.22 -9.75 13.85
C ALA A 532 -18.62 -10.01 13.27
N VAL A 533 -18.95 -9.36 12.14
CA VAL A 533 -20.20 -9.59 11.40
C VAL A 533 -20.32 -11.06 10.97
N LYS A 534 -19.24 -11.64 10.43
CA LYS A 534 -19.22 -13.05 10.03
C LYS A 534 -19.42 -14.00 11.21
N ALA A 535 -18.72 -13.77 12.32
CA ALA A 535 -18.87 -14.58 13.53
C ALA A 535 -20.32 -14.52 14.08
N LEU A 536 -20.99 -13.37 13.97
CA LEU A 536 -22.40 -13.23 14.31
C LEU A 536 -23.30 -13.97 13.32
N VAL A 537 -23.13 -13.81 12.02
CA VAL A 537 -23.97 -14.48 11.01
C VAL A 537 -23.80 -16.00 11.04
N GLY A 538 -22.56 -16.47 11.24
CA GLY A 538 -22.23 -17.88 11.45
C GLY A 538 -22.66 -18.44 12.81
N ARG A 539 -23.26 -17.61 13.67
CA ARG A 539 -23.71 -17.96 15.04
C ARG A 539 -22.59 -18.52 15.93
N GLU A 540 -21.35 -18.11 15.67
CA GLU A 540 -20.21 -18.42 16.51
C GLU A 540 -20.17 -17.53 17.75
N ALA A 541 -20.82 -16.36 17.70
CA ALA A 541 -20.97 -15.45 18.82
C ALA A 541 -22.43 -14.94 18.91
N GLY A 542 -22.90 -14.67 20.13
CA GLY A 542 -24.17 -13.98 20.40
C GLY A 542 -24.05 -12.46 20.42
N VAL A 543 -22.86 -11.98 20.77
CA VAL A 543 -22.40 -10.58 20.77
C VAL A 543 -20.97 -10.58 20.26
N ALA A 544 -20.61 -9.60 19.43
CA ALA A 544 -19.22 -9.40 19.05
C ALA A 544 -18.74 -8.03 19.55
N VAL A 545 -17.57 -8.02 20.18
CA VAL A 545 -16.84 -6.81 20.57
C VAL A 545 -15.79 -6.56 19.50
N CYS A 546 -15.86 -5.42 18.82
CA CYS A 546 -14.92 -5.12 17.76
C CYS A 546 -14.51 -3.65 17.67
N GLY A 547 -13.43 -3.35 16.97
CA GLY A 547 -12.99 -1.97 16.77
C GLY A 547 -11.51 -1.90 16.42
N GLY A 548 -10.78 -0.98 17.01
CA GLY A 548 -9.33 -0.93 16.83
C GLY A 548 -8.64 0.03 17.79
N ALA A 549 -7.32 -0.11 17.89
CA ALA A 549 -6.47 0.73 18.74
C ALA A 549 -5.12 1.03 18.10
N PHE A 550 -4.59 2.20 18.42
CA PHE A 550 -3.28 2.66 17.98
C PHE A 550 -2.74 3.67 18.99
N ALA A 551 -1.50 3.47 19.44
CA ALA A 551 -0.75 4.40 20.27
C ALA A 551 0.51 4.82 19.50
N ALA A 552 0.42 5.99 18.87
CA ALA A 552 1.44 6.48 17.94
C ALA A 552 2.76 6.78 18.68
N GLY A 553 3.87 6.24 18.16
CA GLY A 553 5.20 6.44 18.69
C GLY A 553 6.12 7.27 17.79
N ILE A 554 7.28 7.67 18.34
CA ILE A 554 8.33 8.34 17.56
C ILE A 554 8.87 7.45 16.44
N GLY A 555 8.84 6.13 16.60
CA GLY A 555 9.20 5.16 15.57
C GLY A 555 8.37 5.35 14.30
N ASN A 556 7.04 5.40 14.42
CA ASN A 556 6.15 5.64 13.29
C ASN A 556 6.46 6.98 12.61
N ASN A 557 6.60 8.06 13.39
CA ASN A 557 6.89 9.39 12.84
C ASN A 557 8.23 9.44 12.09
N CYS A 558 9.31 8.93 12.67
CA CYS A 558 10.62 8.91 12.02
C CYS A 558 10.61 8.05 10.74
N MET A 559 9.91 6.91 10.73
CA MET A 559 9.84 6.03 9.55
C MET A 559 8.96 6.62 8.44
N PHE A 560 7.81 7.23 8.75
CA PHE A 560 6.97 7.89 7.75
C PHE A 560 7.62 9.14 7.15
N ALA A 561 8.46 9.83 7.92
CA ALA A 561 9.24 10.96 7.43
C ALA A 561 10.20 10.54 6.29
N GLN A 562 10.68 9.29 6.26
CA GLN A 562 11.71 8.85 5.31
C GLN A 562 11.27 8.90 3.84
N PHE A 563 9.96 8.85 3.57
CA PHE A 563 9.41 8.95 2.22
C PHE A 563 8.51 10.19 2.03
N GLY A 564 8.56 11.16 2.96
CA GLY A 564 7.81 12.40 2.81
C GLY A 564 6.31 12.29 3.07
N GLY A 565 5.87 11.32 3.89
CA GLY A 565 4.44 11.06 4.13
C GLY A 565 3.75 11.92 5.19
N LEU A 566 4.48 12.77 5.93
CA LEU A 566 3.94 13.53 7.07
C LEU A 566 3.67 14.99 6.73
N ALA A 567 2.65 15.57 7.36
CA ALA A 567 2.40 17.00 7.27
C ALA A 567 3.43 17.79 8.08
N ARG A 568 3.84 18.95 7.58
CA ARG A 568 4.75 19.87 8.29
C ARG A 568 4.00 20.83 9.19
N THR A 569 2.87 21.34 8.71
CA THR A 569 2.16 22.47 9.32
C THR A 569 0.78 22.09 9.85
N ALA A 570 0.01 21.31 9.10
CA ALA A 570 -1.29 20.80 9.51
C ALA A 570 -1.71 19.62 8.62
N ILE A 571 -2.51 18.70 9.17
CA ILE A 571 -3.22 17.72 8.36
C ILE A 571 -4.43 18.40 7.70
N ARG A 572 -4.51 18.33 6.36
CA ARG A 572 -5.55 19.01 5.57
C ARG A 572 -6.17 18.06 4.54
N PRO A 573 -6.99 17.08 4.97
CA PRO A 573 -7.62 16.17 4.04
C PRO A 573 -8.57 16.94 3.11
N LEU A 574 -8.60 16.56 1.83
CA LEU A 574 -9.41 17.16 0.76
C LEU A 574 -9.02 18.59 0.33
N ASP A 575 -7.96 19.17 0.91
CA ASP A 575 -7.49 20.53 0.62
C ASP A 575 -6.49 20.57 -0.55
N GLU A 576 -6.43 21.70 -1.25
CA GLU A 576 -5.44 21.98 -2.31
C GLU A 576 -4.00 21.93 -1.77
N LYS A 577 -3.78 22.34 -0.51
CA LYS A 577 -2.48 22.42 0.16
C LYS A 577 -2.25 21.22 1.10
N ALA A 578 -2.88 20.09 0.83
CA ALA A 578 -2.63 18.83 1.50
C ALA A 578 -1.19 18.36 1.24
N GLU A 579 -0.40 18.19 2.31
CA GLU A 579 1.04 17.89 2.22
C GLU A 579 1.45 16.56 2.89
N GLY A 580 0.56 15.93 3.65
CA GLY A 580 0.84 14.69 4.37
C GLY A 580 -0.16 14.38 5.48
N THR A 581 0.09 13.28 6.18
CA THR A 581 -0.73 12.82 7.31
C THR A 581 -0.08 13.17 8.66
N VAL A 582 -0.82 12.96 9.76
CA VAL A 582 -0.32 13.05 11.13
C VAL A 582 -0.84 11.86 11.91
N PHE A 583 0.04 10.99 12.40
CA PHE A 583 -0.38 9.84 13.21
C PHE A 583 -0.68 10.26 14.64
N CYS A 584 -1.82 9.80 15.15
CA CYS A 584 -2.32 10.18 16.48
C CYS A 584 -2.84 8.95 17.23
N ASP A 585 -2.91 9.03 18.55
CA ASP A 585 -3.46 7.94 19.36
C ASP A 585 -4.95 7.73 19.04
N GLY A 586 -5.49 6.55 19.34
CA GLY A 586 -6.93 6.33 19.34
C GLY A 586 -7.32 4.90 19.68
N ALA A 587 -8.41 4.74 20.40
CA ALA A 587 -9.04 3.45 20.66
C ALA A 587 -10.55 3.55 20.54
N VAL A 588 -11.16 2.64 19.77
CA VAL A 588 -12.60 2.59 19.57
C VAL A 588 -13.09 1.16 19.74
N VAL A 589 -14.21 0.99 20.44
CA VAL A 589 -14.87 -0.30 20.66
C VAL A 589 -16.34 -0.19 20.27
N LEU A 590 -16.87 -1.20 19.61
CA LEU A 590 -18.25 -1.37 19.18
C LEU A 590 -18.75 -2.72 19.72
N LEU A 591 -20.02 -2.75 20.13
CA LEU A 591 -20.74 -3.98 20.43
C LEU A 591 -21.76 -4.24 19.34
N LEU A 592 -21.66 -5.40 18.70
CA LEU A 592 -22.47 -5.80 17.57
C LEU A 592 -23.38 -6.97 17.95
N ARG A 593 -24.60 -6.97 17.41
CA ARG A 593 -25.52 -8.11 17.45
C ARG A 593 -26.21 -8.27 16.11
N ARG A 594 -26.63 -9.49 15.81
CA ARG A 594 -27.63 -9.74 14.76
C ARG A 594 -28.85 -8.84 15.02
N LEU A 595 -29.36 -8.18 13.98
CA LEU A 595 -30.50 -7.26 14.14
C LEU A 595 -31.72 -7.98 14.72
N SER A 596 -31.98 -9.22 14.32
CA SER A 596 -33.09 -10.01 14.85
C SER A 596 -32.98 -10.23 16.37
N ASP A 597 -31.79 -10.54 16.86
CA ASP A 597 -31.52 -10.72 18.28
C ASP A 597 -31.60 -9.41 19.06
N ALA A 598 -31.05 -8.32 18.51
CA ALA A 598 -31.14 -7.00 19.13
C ALA A 598 -32.60 -6.55 19.30
N LEU A 599 -33.44 -6.79 18.29
CA LEU A 599 -34.88 -6.50 18.35
C LEU A 599 -35.62 -7.41 19.33
N ARG A 600 -35.29 -8.71 19.36
CA ARG A 600 -35.87 -9.67 20.30
C ARG A 600 -35.56 -9.31 21.75
N ASP A 601 -34.28 -9.03 22.02
CA ASP A 601 -33.76 -8.76 23.36
C ASP A 601 -33.97 -7.29 23.78
N ARG A 602 -34.58 -6.47 22.90
CA ARG A 602 -34.84 -5.04 23.10
C ARG A 602 -33.58 -4.24 23.42
N ASN A 603 -32.46 -4.60 22.81
CA ASN A 603 -31.24 -3.82 22.93
C ASN A 603 -31.42 -2.43 22.31
N PRO A 604 -30.73 -1.41 22.82
CA PRO A 604 -30.58 -0.15 22.09
C PRO A 604 -29.94 -0.42 20.72
N ILE A 605 -30.40 0.27 19.68
CA ILE A 605 -29.85 0.17 18.32
C ILE A 605 -29.44 1.58 17.90
N HIS A 606 -28.14 1.85 17.86
CA HIS A 606 -27.60 3.16 17.51
C HIS A 606 -27.44 3.35 15.99
N GLY A 607 -27.36 2.25 15.25
CA GLY A 607 -27.28 2.21 13.79
C GLY A 607 -27.21 0.76 13.30
N VAL A 608 -27.36 0.58 11.99
CA VAL A 608 -27.39 -0.75 11.36
C VAL A 608 -26.33 -0.84 10.27
N ILE A 609 -25.42 -1.79 10.39
CA ILE A 609 -24.45 -2.13 9.35
C ILE A 609 -25.20 -2.93 8.29
N ARG A 610 -25.18 -2.43 7.05
CA ARG A 610 -25.94 -3.01 5.93
C ARG A 610 -25.04 -3.63 4.87
N ALA A 611 -23.80 -3.17 4.74
CA ALA A 611 -22.87 -3.71 3.77
C ALA A 611 -21.43 -3.53 4.24
N ILE A 612 -20.58 -4.51 3.94
CA ILE A 612 -19.13 -4.37 4.00
C ILE A 612 -18.53 -5.03 2.76
N GLY A 613 -17.70 -4.29 2.03
CA GLY A 613 -16.94 -4.78 0.89
C GLY A 613 -15.46 -4.66 1.16
N LEU A 614 -14.73 -5.74 0.89
CA LEU A 614 -13.28 -5.84 1.10
C LEU A 614 -12.59 -6.17 -0.23
N SER A 615 -11.40 -5.62 -0.46
CA SER A 615 -10.58 -5.95 -1.62
C SER A 615 -9.09 -5.72 -1.35
N SER A 616 -8.28 -6.11 -2.33
CA SER A 616 -6.88 -5.73 -2.44
C SER A 616 -6.67 -4.87 -3.69
N ASP A 617 -5.72 -3.94 -3.64
CA ASP A 617 -5.23 -3.21 -4.81
C ASP A 617 -4.59 -4.15 -5.84
N GLY A 618 -4.06 -5.30 -5.41
CA GLY A 618 -3.31 -6.20 -6.27
C GLY A 618 -2.05 -5.50 -6.80
N LYS A 619 -1.82 -5.59 -8.11
CA LYS A 619 -0.64 -5.03 -8.76
C LYS A 619 -0.68 -3.50 -8.71
N ALA A 620 0.33 -2.94 -8.06
CA ALA A 620 0.60 -1.52 -7.94
C ALA A 620 2.12 -1.26 -8.07
N PRO A 621 2.56 -0.04 -8.40
CA PRO A 621 3.99 0.30 -8.52
C PRO A 621 4.80 -0.01 -7.25
N ALA A 622 4.17 0.13 -6.08
CA ALA A 622 4.68 -0.32 -4.80
C ALA A 622 3.52 -0.61 -3.84
N VAL A 623 3.76 -1.44 -2.82
CA VAL A 623 2.76 -1.85 -1.82
C VAL A 623 2.17 -0.70 -0.99
N ASN A 624 2.81 0.46 -0.98
CA ASN A 624 2.36 1.67 -0.28
C ASN A 624 1.71 2.70 -1.21
N VAL A 625 1.55 2.39 -2.50
CA VAL A 625 0.87 3.26 -3.47
C VAL A 625 -0.55 2.76 -3.68
N PRO A 626 -1.58 3.55 -3.32
CA PRO A 626 -2.97 3.14 -3.48
C PRO A 626 -3.38 3.09 -4.95
N THR A 627 -4.36 2.25 -5.28
CA THR A 627 -4.94 2.18 -6.63
C THR A 627 -6.43 2.50 -6.64
N SER A 628 -6.89 3.18 -7.70
CA SER A 628 -8.31 3.46 -7.82
C SER A 628 -9.15 2.19 -8.06
N ALA A 629 -8.56 1.21 -8.77
CA ALA A 629 -9.20 -0.05 -9.10
C ALA A 629 -9.52 -0.91 -7.86
N GLY A 630 -8.58 -1.04 -6.93
CA GLY A 630 -8.80 -1.77 -5.68
C GLY A 630 -9.87 -1.11 -4.81
N GLN A 631 -9.79 0.21 -4.63
CA GLN A 631 -10.78 0.99 -3.88
C GLN A 631 -12.19 0.89 -4.48
N ARG A 632 -12.31 1.01 -5.81
CA ARG A 632 -13.57 0.80 -6.55
C ARG A 632 -14.13 -0.60 -6.30
N LEU A 633 -13.29 -1.63 -6.36
CA LEU A 633 -13.71 -3.01 -6.14
C LEU A 633 -14.24 -3.25 -4.73
N ALA A 634 -13.67 -2.63 -3.69
CA ALA A 634 -14.23 -2.72 -2.33
C ALA A 634 -15.63 -2.12 -2.26
N MET A 635 -15.84 -0.95 -2.87
CA MET A 635 -17.15 -0.29 -2.92
C MET A 635 -18.19 -1.11 -3.69
N GLU A 636 -17.84 -1.58 -4.89
CA GLU A 636 -18.72 -2.41 -5.73
C GLU A 636 -19.14 -3.69 -5.00
N ARG A 637 -18.19 -4.39 -4.37
CA ARG A 637 -18.48 -5.59 -3.57
C ARG A 637 -19.46 -5.31 -2.42
N ALA A 638 -19.40 -4.14 -1.81
CA ALA A 638 -20.35 -3.77 -0.76
C ALA A 638 -21.77 -3.60 -1.33
N TYR A 639 -21.92 -2.87 -2.44
CA TYR A 639 -23.23 -2.62 -3.05
C TYR A 639 -23.84 -3.88 -3.68
N GLU A 640 -23.04 -4.67 -4.39
CA GLU A 640 -23.49 -5.90 -5.05
C GLU A 640 -24.03 -6.94 -4.05
N ARG A 641 -23.38 -7.10 -2.88
CA ARG A 641 -23.76 -8.12 -1.89
C ARG A 641 -24.92 -7.73 -0.98
N SER A 642 -25.19 -6.43 -0.87
CA SER A 642 -26.20 -5.90 0.07
C SER A 642 -27.49 -5.49 -0.62
N GLU A 643 -27.52 -5.50 -1.96
CA GLU A 643 -28.60 -4.99 -2.80
C GLU A 643 -28.97 -3.52 -2.48
N ILE A 644 -28.06 -2.77 -1.85
CA ILE A 644 -28.23 -1.35 -1.58
C ILE A 644 -27.92 -0.59 -2.86
N GLY A 645 -28.92 0.12 -3.39
CA GLY A 645 -28.72 1.05 -4.48
C GLY A 645 -27.78 2.19 -4.05
N LYS A 646 -26.64 2.35 -4.74
CA LYS A 646 -25.65 3.41 -4.49
C LYS A 646 -26.26 4.82 -4.43
N ASP A 647 -27.35 5.06 -5.16
CA ASP A 647 -28.06 6.34 -5.19
C ASP A 647 -28.64 6.78 -3.84
N THR A 648 -28.86 5.81 -2.93
CA THR A 648 -29.36 6.04 -1.57
C THR A 648 -28.28 6.53 -0.60
N ILE A 649 -27.01 6.57 -1.00
CA ILE A 649 -25.94 7.11 -0.15
C ILE A 649 -26.01 8.64 -0.18
N GLN A 650 -25.98 9.25 1.01
CA GLN A 650 -26.08 10.71 1.18
C GLN A 650 -24.78 11.32 1.74
N TYR A 651 -23.97 10.53 2.43
CA TYR A 651 -22.77 10.97 3.12
C TYR A 651 -21.67 9.90 3.00
N VAL A 652 -20.45 10.32 2.68
CA VAL A 652 -19.25 9.47 2.68
C VAL A 652 -18.25 10.07 3.66
N GLU A 653 -17.91 9.31 4.69
CA GLU A 653 -16.72 9.55 5.51
C GLU A 653 -15.53 8.90 4.80
N ALA A 654 -14.78 9.73 4.08
CA ALA A 654 -13.66 9.32 3.26
C ALA A 654 -12.46 8.87 4.12
N HIS A 655 -11.60 8.05 3.52
CA HIS A 655 -10.32 7.71 4.10
C HIS A 655 -9.39 8.94 4.17
N ALA A 656 -9.45 9.82 3.16
CA ALA A 656 -8.71 11.07 2.94
C ALA A 656 -7.80 11.48 4.10
N THR A 657 -6.49 11.34 3.88
CA THR A 657 -5.43 11.50 4.87
C THR A 657 -4.67 12.81 4.74
N GLY A 658 -5.02 13.65 3.76
CA GLY A 658 -4.24 14.83 3.42
C GLY A 658 -3.01 14.50 2.59
N THR A 659 -3.04 13.39 1.86
CA THR A 659 -1.96 12.94 0.96
C THR A 659 -2.44 12.94 -0.48
N SER A 660 -1.56 12.59 -1.44
CA SER A 660 -1.97 12.37 -2.83
C SER A 660 -3.01 11.25 -2.98
N GLY A 661 -3.16 10.37 -1.98
CA GLY A 661 -4.20 9.36 -1.93
C GLY A 661 -5.63 9.93 -1.94
N ASP A 662 -5.83 11.18 -1.49
CA ASP A 662 -7.13 11.85 -1.51
C ASP A 662 -7.66 11.99 -2.95
N VAL A 663 -6.78 12.22 -3.94
CA VAL A 663 -7.13 12.29 -5.37
C VAL A 663 -7.50 10.92 -5.93
N ILE A 664 -6.79 9.87 -5.51
CA ILE A 664 -7.09 8.49 -5.92
C ILE A 664 -8.46 8.07 -5.38
N GLU A 665 -8.73 8.36 -4.11
CA GLU A 665 -10.04 8.08 -3.50
C GLU A 665 -11.17 8.84 -4.18
N PHE A 666 -10.99 10.14 -4.46
CA PHE A 666 -12.01 10.91 -5.15
C PHE A 666 -12.27 10.37 -6.57
N THR A 667 -11.22 9.90 -7.25
CA THR A 667 -11.33 9.25 -8.56
C THR A 667 -12.16 7.97 -8.47
N SER A 668 -11.88 7.11 -7.48
CA SER A 668 -12.65 5.89 -7.24
C SER A 668 -14.12 6.16 -6.92
N LEU A 669 -14.39 7.17 -6.07
CA LEU A 669 -15.75 7.60 -5.77
C LEU A 669 -16.47 8.07 -7.04
N THR A 670 -15.83 8.89 -7.86
CA THR A 670 -16.40 9.37 -9.13
C THR A 670 -16.72 8.22 -10.09
N GLN A 671 -15.86 7.21 -10.17
CA GLN A 671 -16.11 6.02 -10.98
C GLN A 671 -17.29 5.19 -10.46
N VAL A 672 -17.36 4.94 -9.16
CA VAL A 672 -18.46 4.16 -8.54
C VAL A 672 -19.80 4.87 -8.70
N PHE A 673 -19.84 6.18 -8.46
CA PHE A 673 -21.06 6.98 -8.52
C PHE A 673 -21.35 7.57 -9.90
N ALA A 674 -20.59 7.17 -10.93
CA ALA A 674 -20.86 7.56 -12.31
C ALA A 674 -22.29 7.18 -12.73
N GLY A 675 -22.95 8.09 -13.46
CA GLY A 675 -24.32 7.92 -13.94
C GLY A 675 -25.41 8.03 -12.87
N ARG A 676 -25.08 8.48 -11.65
CA ARG A 676 -26.07 8.80 -10.61
C ARG A 676 -27.02 9.90 -11.10
N ASP A 677 -28.31 9.76 -10.76
CA ASP A 677 -29.35 10.73 -11.12
C ASP A 677 -29.03 12.13 -10.56
N GLU A 678 -28.87 13.11 -11.45
CA GLU A 678 -28.54 14.50 -11.13
C GLU A 678 -29.64 15.21 -10.32
N ARG A 679 -30.87 14.67 -10.31
CA ARG A 679 -31.97 15.21 -9.51
C ARG A 679 -31.85 14.87 -8.02
N LEU A 680 -31.02 13.88 -7.68
CA LEU A 680 -30.79 13.50 -6.29
C LEU A 680 -29.85 14.51 -5.61
N PRO A 681 -30.04 14.80 -4.32
CA PRO A 681 -29.11 15.64 -3.57
C PRO A 681 -27.66 15.16 -3.69
N ARG A 682 -26.72 16.12 -3.74
CA ARG A 682 -25.28 15.84 -3.77
C ARG A 682 -24.85 15.08 -2.51
N ILE A 683 -23.97 14.11 -2.69
CA ILE A 683 -23.36 13.29 -1.64
C ILE A 683 -22.33 14.13 -0.90
N ARG A 684 -22.43 14.19 0.43
CA ARG A 684 -21.46 14.92 1.25
C ARG A 684 -20.21 14.11 1.46
N ILE A 685 -19.03 14.73 1.38
CA ILE A 685 -17.74 14.07 1.67
C ILE A 685 -17.02 14.81 2.79
N ASN A 686 -16.61 14.08 3.81
CA ASN A 686 -15.78 14.59 4.90
C ASN A 686 -14.65 13.61 5.25
N SER A 687 -13.70 14.07 6.05
CA SER A 687 -12.73 13.24 6.77
C SER A 687 -12.46 13.82 8.17
N ASN A 688 -12.72 13.00 9.19
CA ASN A 688 -12.47 13.30 10.60
C ASN A 688 -10.99 13.50 10.93
N LYS A 689 -10.08 13.04 10.06
CA LYS A 689 -8.64 13.14 10.27
C LYS A 689 -8.15 14.58 10.37
N ALA A 690 -8.91 15.55 9.84
CA ALA A 690 -8.65 16.97 10.05
C ALA A 690 -8.61 17.37 11.54
N LEU A 691 -9.36 16.68 12.40
CA LEU A 691 -9.47 17.00 13.83
C LEU A 691 -8.71 16.05 14.73
N ILE A 692 -8.75 14.75 14.42
CA ILE A 692 -8.16 13.70 15.27
C ILE A 692 -6.88 13.09 14.68
N GLY A 693 -6.41 13.60 13.53
CA GLY A 693 -5.33 13.00 12.77
C GLY A 693 -5.68 11.58 12.29
N HIS A 694 -4.67 10.85 11.84
CA HIS A 694 -4.81 9.46 11.47
C HIS A 694 -4.59 8.55 12.68
N THR A 695 -5.67 8.02 13.24
CA THR A 695 -5.64 7.10 14.40
C THR A 695 -5.27 5.65 14.04
N GLY A 696 -4.38 5.49 13.05
CA GLY A 696 -3.88 4.20 12.56
C GLY A 696 -4.97 3.14 12.38
N TRP A 697 -4.82 2.04 13.11
CA TRP A 697 -5.67 0.85 13.07
C TRP A 697 -7.08 1.06 13.65
N ALA A 698 -7.32 2.16 14.38
CA ALA A 698 -8.64 2.55 14.87
C ALA A 698 -9.40 3.48 13.89
N SER A 699 -8.78 3.87 12.76
CA SER A 699 -9.30 4.96 11.91
C SER A 699 -10.70 4.69 11.36
N GLY A 700 -10.97 3.49 10.86
CA GLY A 700 -12.30 3.13 10.35
C GLY A 700 -13.37 3.15 11.45
N ALA A 701 -13.08 2.61 12.63
CA ALA A 701 -14.01 2.62 13.76
C ALA A 701 -14.26 4.05 14.29
N SER A 702 -13.26 4.94 14.27
CA SER A 702 -13.45 6.36 14.61
C SER A 702 -14.44 7.07 13.65
N ALA A 703 -14.41 6.68 12.38
CA ALA A 703 -15.35 7.13 11.35
C ALA A 703 -16.76 6.55 11.58
N VAL A 704 -16.86 5.27 11.98
CA VAL A 704 -18.15 4.65 12.39
C VAL A 704 -18.79 5.42 13.55
N VAL A 705 -18.04 5.75 14.60
CA VAL A 705 -18.56 6.50 15.76
C VAL A 705 -19.06 7.89 15.34
N LYS A 706 -18.31 8.62 14.50
CA LYS A 706 -18.75 9.91 13.96
C LYS A 706 -20.05 9.77 13.18
N LEU A 707 -20.15 8.74 12.32
CA LEU A 707 -21.33 8.52 11.50
C LEU A 707 -22.55 8.13 12.33
N LEU A 708 -22.38 7.31 13.38
CA LEU A 708 -23.44 6.99 14.34
C LEU A 708 -23.98 8.25 15.04
N LEU A 709 -23.09 9.14 15.47
CA LEU A 709 -23.47 10.39 16.12
C LEU A 709 -24.13 11.36 15.12
N ALA A 710 -23.64 11.42 13.88
CA ALA A 710 -24.26 12.16 12.80
C ALA A 710 -25.69 11.67 12.49
N LEU A 711 -25.92 10.35 12.47
CA LEU A 711 -27.24 9.75 12.33
C LEU A 711 -28.12 10.08 13.55
N LYS A 712 -27.64 9.87 14.77
CA LYS A 712 -28.37 10.19 16.02
C LYS A 712 -28.84 11.63 16.08
N HIS A 713 -28.00 12.57 15.62
CA HIS A 713 -28.28 14.00 15.66
C HIS A 713 -28.86 14.54 14.33
N HIS A 714 -29.13 13.67 13.35
CA HIS A 714 -29.57 14.05 11.99
C HIS A 714 -28.76 15.23 11.43
N THR A 715 -27.45 15.21 11.57
CA THR A 715 -26.56 16.34 11.22
C THR A 715 -25.36 15.80 10.46
N ILE A 716 -25.08 16.37 9.29
CA ILE A 716 -23.82 16.16 8.56
C ILE A 716 -22.83 17.25 9.01
N PRO A 717 -21.71 16.91 9.67
CA PRO A 717 -20.75 17.90 10.15
C PRO A 717 -20.07 18.69 9.03
N ALA A 718 -19.54 19.86 9.37
CA ALA A 718 -18.63 20.58 8.49
C ALA A 718 -17.31 19.79 8.28
N GLN A 719 -16.68 19.99 7.13
CA GLN A 719 -15.28 19.63 6.92
C GLN A 719 -14.41 20.73 7.49
N HIS A 720 -13.74 20.45 8.60
CA HIS A 720 -12.77 21.36 9.21
C HIS A 720 -11.38 21.22 8.60
N GLY A 721 -10.52 22.21 8.82
CA GLY A 721 -9.14 22.19 8.34
C GLY A 721 -8.97 22.37 6.82
N ILE A 722 -10.05 22.70 6.10
CA ILE A 722 -10.05 22.94 4.64
C ILE A 722 -10.12 24.45 4.34
N GLY A 723 -9.14 24.94 3.58
CA GLY A 723 -9.12 26.25 2.93
C GLY A 723 -9.79 26.17 1.56
N ASP A 724 -9.06 25.66 0.56
CA ASP A 724 -9.56 25.49 -0.81
C ASP A 724 -9.68 24.00 -1.12
N VAL A 725 -10.82 23.60 -1.72
CA VAL A 725 -11.02 22.20 -2.14
C VAL A 725 -10.01 21.89 -3.23
N ASN A 726 -9.40 20.71 -3.18
CA ASN A 726 -8.43 20.30 -4.18
C ASN A 726 -9.04 20.33 -5.59
N SER A 727 -8.49 21.17 -6.46
CA SER A 727 -8.94 21.42 -7.82
C SER A 727 -8.95 20.16 -8.69
N LYS A 728 -8.10 19.17 -8.38
CA LYS A 728 -8.02 17.88 -9.09
C LYS A 728 -9.25 17.01 -8.88
N PHE A 729 -10.09 17.31 -7.90
CA PHE A 729 -11.35 16.59 -7.70
C PHE A 729 -12.39 16.96 -8.75
N GLY A 730 -12.31 18.14 -9.38
CA GLY A 730 -13.36 18.61 -10.30
C GLY A 730 -14.75 18.60 -9.67
N ILE A 731 -14.81 18.93 -8.37
CA ILE A 731 -15.99 18.65 -7.51
C ILE A 731 -17.28 19.25 -8.08
N ASP A 732 -17.22 20.42 -8.71
CA ASP A 732 -18.38 21.13 -9.24
C ASP A 732 -19.16 20.33 -10.30
N ALA A 733 -18.46 19.50 -11.09
CA ALA A 733 -19.04 18.69 -12.16
C ALA A 733 -19.61 17.34 -11.68
N GLY A 734 -19.35 16.95 -10.44
CA GLY A 734 -19.73 15.64 -9.91
C GLY A 734 -20.90 15.67 -8.93
N PRO A 735 -21.38 14.48 -8.48
CA PRO A 735 -22.46 14.37 -7.52
C PRO A 735 -22.04 14.68 -6.08
N PHE A 736 -20.82 15.19 -5.84
CA PHE A 736 -20.23 15.31 -4.51
C PHE A 736 -20.16 16.76 -4.04
N ASP A 737 -20.23 17.01 -2.73
CA ASP A 737 -20.01 18.33 -2.15
C ASP A 737 -19.29 18.21 -0.79
N ILE A 738 -18.45 19.17 -0.45
CA ILE A 738 -17.71 19.19 0.82
C ILE A 738 -18.33 20.28 1.72
N PRO A 739 -19.05 19.89 2.79
CA PRO A 739 -19.80 20.85 3.60
C PRO A 739 -18.86 21.78 4.38
N ARG A 740 -19.08 23.10 4.30
CA ARG A 740 -18.32 24.11 5.06
C ARG A 740 -18.97 24.51 6.39
N ALA A 741 -20.19 24.04 6.64
CA ALA A 741 -20.95 24.26 7.85
C ALA A 741 -21.66 22.95 8.25
N ASN A 742 -22.08 22.85 9.51
CA ASN A 742 -22.92 21.75 9.95
C ASN A 742 -24.29 21.85 9.25
N LEU A 743 -24.71 20.79 8.56
CA LEU A 743 -25.95 20.76 7.78
C LEU A 743 -26.95 19.78 8.39
N PRO A 744 -28.26 20.07 8.35
CA PRO A 744 -29.27 19.05 8.61
C PRO A 744 -29.09 17.86 7.66
N TRP A 745 -29.19 16.64 8.16
CA TRP A 745 -29.21 15.44 7.34
C TRP A 745 -30.67 15.15 6.94
N PRO A 746 -31.07 15.38 5.67
CA PRO A 746 -32.44 15.16 5.26
C PRO A 746 -32.79 13.66 5.24
N PRO A 747 -34.08 13.30 5.42
CA PRO A 747 -34.55 11.94 5.16
C PRO A 747 -34.14 11.46 3.76
N ASN A 748 -33.96 10.15 3.61
CA ASN A 748 -33.55 9.57 2.34
C ASN A 748 -34.74 9.46 1.37
N THR A 749 -34.44 9.28 0.09
CA THR A 749 -35.46 9.15 -0.95
C THR A 749 -36.26 7.84 -0.83
N GLY A 750 -37.53 7.86 -1.21
CA GLY A 750 -38.35 6.65 -1.32
C GLY A 750 -38.65 5.96 0.01
N GLY A 751 -38.62 6.69 1.13
CA GLY A 751 -38.89 6.14 2.47
C GLY A 751 -37.77 5.27 3.04
N GLN A 752 -36.60 5.24 2.38
CA GLN A 752 -35.41 4.57 2.90
C GLN A 752 -34.86 5.31 4.13
N PRO A 753 -34.18 4.64 5.06
CA PRO A 753 -33.48 5.34 6.14
C PRO A 753 -32.26 6.11 5.63
N ARG A 754 -31.75 7.06 6.43
CA ARG A 754 -30.51 7.76 6.11
C ARG A 754 -29.34 6.79 6.02
N ARG A 755 -28.49 6.97 5.01
CA ARG A 755 -27.33 6.10 4.77
C ARG A 755 -26.07 6.92 4.57
N GLY A 756 -25.04 6.53 5.31
CA GLY A 756 -23.68 6.98 5.07
C GLY A 756 -22.76 5.80 4.80
N ALA A 757 -21.65 6.08 4.13
CA ALA A 757 -20.62 5.11 3.85
C ALA A 757 -19.27 5.54 4.44
N ILE A 758 -18.42 4.58 4.74
CA ILE A 758 -17.10 4.79 5.33
C ILE A 758 -16.05 4.06 4.50
N ASN A 759 -14.99 4.78 4.14
CA ASN A 759 -13.85 4.23 3.42
C ASN A 759 -12.66 4.01 4.36
N GLY A 760 -11.99 2.86 4.21
CA GLY A 760 -10.71 2.60 4.87
C GLY A 760 -9.75 1.94 3.89
N PHE A 761 -8.66 2.63 3.55
CA PHE A 761 -7.66 2.16 2.59
C PHE A 761 -6.29 2.09 3.28
N GLY A 762 -5.77 0.88 3.43
CA GLY A 762 -4.55 0.58 4.15
C GLY A 762 -3.36 0.36 3.23
N PHE A 763 -2.17 0.60 3.79
CA PHE A 763 -0.92 0.13 3.20
C PHE A 763 -1.00 -1.39 2.90
N GLY A 764 -0.19 -1.85 1.96
CA GLY A 764 -0.28 -3.22 1.46
C GLY A 764 -1.48 -3.45 0.54
N GLY A 765 -2.19 -2.39 0.15
CA GLY A 765 -3.32 -2.44 -0.77
C GLY A 765 -4.63 -2.92 -0.15
N THR A 766 -4.80 -2.86 1.17
CA THR A 766 -5.97 -3.43 1.87
C THR A 766 -7.13 -2.44 1.91
N ASN A 767 -8.23 -2.75 1.23
CA ASN A 767 -9.33 -1.80 1.05
C ASN A 767 -10.63 -2.30 1.68
N ALA A 768 -11.35 -1.40 2.36
CA ALA A 768 -12.65 -1.66 2.95
C ALA A 768 -13.63 -0.52 2.71
N HIS A 769 -14.89 -0.87 2.45
CA HIS A 769 -16.03 0.04 2.35
C HIS A 769 -17.19 -0.47 3.20
N LEU A 770 -17.69 0.34 4.13
CA LEU A 770 -18.80 -0.02 5.02
C LEU A 770 -19.99 0.93 4.81
N VAL A 771 -21.20 0.39 4.72
CA VAL A 771 -22.45 1.17 4.68
C VAL A 771 -23.19 1.05 6.01
N LEU A 772 -23.48 2.21 6.60
CA LEU A 772 -24.20 2.36 7.86
C LEU A 772 -25.54 3.08 7.63
N GLU A 773 -26.58 2.60 8.30
CA GLU A 773 -27.95 3.06 8.15
C GLU A 773 -28.56 3.49 9.49
N GLU A 774 -29.41 4.52 9.44
CA GLU A 774 -30.27 4.94 10.56
C GLU A 774 -31.26 3.83 10.93
N PHE A 775 -31.35 3.47 12.21
CA PHE A 775 -32.35 2.50 12.63
C PHE A 775 -33.77 3.09 12.55
N SER A 776 -34.58 2.50 11.68
CA SER A 776 -36.02 2.74 11.55
C SER A 776 -36.79 1.46 11.89
N ALA A 777 -37.56 1.46 12.99
CA ALA A 777 -38.24 0.24 13.46
C ALA A 777 -39.21 -0.37 12.42
N PRO A 778 -40.07 0.38 11.70
CA PRO A 778 -40.94 -0.20 10.69
C PRO A 778 -40.16 -0.85 9.53
N TYR A 779 -39.11 -0.17 9.05
CA TYR A 779 -38.28 -0.65 7.95
C TYR A 779 -37.46 -1.88 8.35
N HIS A 780 -36.80 -1.81 9.51
CA HIS A 780 -35.87 -2.84 9.96
C HIS A 780 -36.56 -4.07 10.53
N ARG A 781 -37.79 -3.96 11.07
CA ARG A 781 -38.57 -5.16 11.43
C ARG A 781 -38.95 -5.98 10.20
N ALA A 782 -39.17 -5.34 9.05
CA ALA A 782 -39.42 -6.04 7.79
C ALA A 782 -38.16 -6.73 7.24
N LEU A 783 -36.97 -6.16 7.49
CA LEU A 783 -35.68 -6.76 7.13
C LEU A 783 -35.17 -7.79 8.14
N ALA A 784 -35.60 -7.71 9.40
CA ALA A 784 -35.23 -8.62 10.47
C ALA A 784 -36.00 -9.95 10.36
N ILE A 785 -35.89 -10.60 9.21
CA ILE A 785 -36.27 -11.99 9.08
C ILE A 785 -35.11 -12.81 9.64
N SER A 786 -35.38 -13.66 10.62
CA SER A 786 -34.40 -14.66 11.06
C SER A 786 -34.06 -15.55 9.87
N THR A 787 -32.97 -15.28 9.18
CA THR A 787 -32.41 -16.24 8.24
C THR A 787 -31.94 -17.43 9.07
N ALA A 788 -32.37 -18.64 8.68
CA ALA A 788 -31.73 -19.85 9.19
C ALA A 788 -30.22 -19.70 9.00
N ALA A 789 -29.42 -20.18 9.96
CA ALA A 789 -27.99 -20.22 9.75
C ALA A 789 -27.74 -20.93 8.42
N PRO A 790 -26.89 -20.39 7.53
CA PRO A 790 -26.50 -21.13 6.33
C PRO A 790 -26.04 -22.52 6.76
N LEU A 791 -26.49 -23.58 6.09
CA LEU A 791 -25.94 -24.90 6.33
C LEU A 791 -24.42 -24.80 6.13
N PRO A 792 -23.58 -25.38 7.01
CA PRO A 792 -22.15 -25.24 6.90
C PRO A 792 -21.69 -25.75 5.53
N THR A 793 -21.24 -24.85 4.67
CA THR A 793 -20.63 -25.26 3.40
C THR A 793 -19.34 -26.00 3.75
N PRO A 794 -19.19 -27.28 3.34
CA PRO A 794 -17.96 -28.01 3.58
C PRO A 794 -16.79 -27.33 2.88
N CYS A 795 -15.71 -27.11 3.61
CA CYS A 795 -14.47 -26.55 3.08
C CYS A 795 -13.40 -27.64 3.03
N VAL A 796 -12.48 -27.48 2.09
CA VAL A 796 -11.43 -28.45 1.80
C VAL A 796 -10.10 -27.71 1.65
N VAL A 797 -9.02 -28.40 2.02
CA VAL A 797 -7.66 -28.01 1.70
C VAL A 797 -7.32 -28.61 0.33
N VAL A 798 -6.87 -27.76 -0.59
CA VAL A 798 -6.54 -28.14 -1.97
C VAL A 798 -5.06 -28.01 -2.32
N GLY A 799 -4.24 -27.62 -1.34
CA GLY A 799 -2.80 -27.52 -1.48
C GLY A 799 -2.15 -27.05 -0.20
N THR A 800 -0.86 -27.37 -0.04
CA THR A 800 -0.07 -26.98 1.14
C THR A 800 1.34 -26.58 0.71
N ALA A 801 1.93 -25.61 1.39
CA ALA A 801 3.34 -25.26 1.25
C ALA A 801 3.92 -25.00 2.64
N ALA A 802 5.12 -25.50 2.91
CA ALA A 802 5.78 -25.31 4.19
C ALA A 802 7.28 -25.12 3.99
N PHE A 803 7.88 -24.22 4.78
CA PHE A 803 9.32 -24.02 4.78
C PHE A 803 9.86 -23.86 6.20
N PHE A 804 10.95 -24.57 6.48
CA PHE A 804 11.67 -24.61 7.74
C PHE A 804 13.19 -24.50 7.49
N PRO A 805 13.98 -24.06 8.50
CA PRO A 805 15.44 -24.07 8.43
C PRO A 805 16.01 -25.49 8.35
N ALA A 806 17.02 -25.70 7.50
CA ALA A 806 17.76 -26.95 7.37
C ALA A 806 19.25 -26.73 7.00
N ASP A 807 20.04 -27.81 7.03
CA ASP A 807 21.47 -27.79 6.70
C ASP A 807 21.68 -27.58 5.19
N GLY A 808 21.71 -26.32 4.75
CA GLY A 808 22.17 -25.91 3.41
C GLY A 808 21.14 -25.27 2.47
N LYS A 809 19.90 -24.96 2.92
CA LYS A 809 18.86 -24.07 2.32
C LYS A 809 17.50 -24.21 3.06
N LEU A 810 16.44 -23.50 2.64
CA LEU A 810 15.05 -23.80 3.07
C LEU A 810 14.67 -25.25 2.72
N SER A 811 13.91 -25.88 3.61
CA SER A 811 13.42 -27.25 3.45
C SER A 811 11.92 -27.33 3.74
N GLU A 812 11.21 -28.22 3.04
CA GLU A 812 9.82 -28.55 3.36
C GLU A 812 9.69 -29.40 4.63
N ARG A 813 10.82 -29.91 5.14
CA ARG A 813 10.91 -30.69 6.38
C ARG A 813 11.76 -29.98 7.41
N PRO A 814 11.35 -29.96 8.70
CA PRO A 814 12.16 -29.46 9.79
C PRO A 814 13.55 -30.10 9.84
N GLY A 815 14.61 -29.29 9.87
CA GLY A 815 15.99 -29.73 10.07
C GLY A 815 16.46 -29.58 11.51
N SER A 816 17.76 -29.82 11.73
CA SER A 816 18.47 -29.61 13.00
C SER A 816 18.60 -28.13 13.39
N ARG A 817 18.49 -27.22 12.41
CA ARG A 817 18.63 -25.78 12.57
C ARG A 817 17.33 -25.13 13.05
N LEU A 818 17.43 -24.23 14.03
CA LEU A 818 16.29 -23.54 14.62
C LEU A 818 15.89 -22.24 13.89
N ALA A 819 16.83 -21.55 13.23
CA ALA A 819 16.56 -20.26 12.58
C ALA A 819 17.07 -20.21 11.13
N PHE A 820 16.44 -19.41 10.27
CA PHE A 820 16.87 -19.16 8.90
C PHE A 820 18.14 -18.30 8.83
N GLY A 821 18.90 -18.46 7.75
CA GLY A 821 20.13 -17.74 7.46
C GLY A 821 19.89 -16.57 6.51
N PRO A 822 20.81 -15.60 6.48
CA PRO A 822 20.67 -14.42 5.64
C PRO A 822 20.55 -14.75 4.14
N ASP A 823 21.18 -15.83 3.69
CA ASP A 823 21.17 -16.26 2.27
C ASP A 823 20.02 -17.21 1.91
N ASP A 824 19.16 -17.59 2.86
CA ASP A 824 18.04 -18.51 2.58
C ASP A 824 16.96 -17.83 1.71
N PHE A 825 16.86 -16.50 1.72
CA PHE A 825 15.73 -15.79 1.13
C PHE A 825 15.96 -15.40 -0.35
N THR A 826 15.41 -16.20 -1.26
CA THR A 826 15.42 -15.92 -2.70
C THR A 826 14.00 -15.90 -3.27
N LEU A 827 13.59 -14.74 -3.81
CA LEU A 827 12.30 -14.59 -4.50
C LEU A 827 12.26 -15.45 -5.78
N PRO A 828 11.07 -15.90 -6.22
CA PRO A 828 10.93 -16.58 -7.50
C PRO A 828 11.46 -15.72 -8.66
N ALA A 829 12.02 -16.37 -9.69
CA ALA A 829 12.83 -15.71 -10.73
C ALA A 829 12.07 -14.65 -11.55
N ASP A 830 10.76 -14.81 -11.71
CA ASP A 830 9.87 -13.88 -12.41
C ASP A 830 9.38 -12.73 -11.49
N LYS A 831 9.56 -12.84 -10.17
CA LYS A 831 9.14 -11.81 -9.20
C LYS A 831 10.27 -10.84 -8.93
N ARG A 832 10.09 -9.60 -9.39
CA ARG A 832 11.06 -8.51 -9.23
C ARG A 832 10.58 -7.50 -8.19
N VAL A 833 11.48 -7.19 -7.26
CA VAL A 833 11.36 -6.08 -6.32
C VAL A 833 12.62 -5.22 -6.49
N LEU A 834 12.49 -3.90 -6.31
CA LEU A 834 13.64 -2.99 -6.37
C LEU A 834 14.73 -3.43 -5.37
N PRO A 835 16.03 -3.39 -5.73
CA PRO A 835 17.11 -3.82 -4.84
C PRO A 835 17.05 -3.19 -3.45
N ASP A 836 16.91 -1.87 -3.37
CA ASP A 836 16.82 -1.14 -2.10
C ASP A 836 15.62 -1.61 -1.25
N MET A 837 14.48 -1.87 -1.89
CA MET A 837 13.30 -2.39 -1.20
C MET A 837 13.51 -3.83 -0.74
N ARG A 838 14.13 -4.67 -1.56
CA ARG A 838 14.48 -6.06 -1.22
C ARG A 838 15.41 -6.11 0.00
N GLU A 839 16.36 -5.19 0.09
CA GLU A 839 17.28 -5.09 1.23
C GLU A 839 16.59 -4.63 2.53
N ASP A 840 15.48 -3.90 2.44
CA ASP A 840 14.66 -3.50 3.59
C ASP A 840 13.52 -4.49 3.91
N MET A 841 13.26 -5.48 3.05
CA MET A 841 12.23 -6.50 3.28
C MET A 841 12.59 -7.39 4.47
N ALA A 842 11.67 -7.50 5.42
CA ALA A 842 11.75 -8.45 6.51
C ALA A 842 11.67 -9.89 6.00
N ARG A 843 12.32 -10.81 6.72
CA ARG A 843 12.32 -12.26 6.42
C ARG A 843 10.91 -12.83 6.26
N ALA A 844 9.96 -12.33 7.07
CA ALA A 844 8.56 -12.73 7.02
C ALA A 844 7.92 -12.54 5.64
N GLN A 845 8.26 -11.43 4.96
CA GLN A 845 7.70 -11.11 3.64
C GLN A 845 8.28 -12.03 2.55
N PHE A 846 9.56 -12.40 2.65
CA PHE A 846 10.16 -13.38 1.73
C PHE A 846 9.50 -14.74 1.86
N LEU A 847 9.37 -15.25 3.09
CA LEU A 847 8.75 -16.55 3.36
C LEU A 847 7.32 -16.63 2.85
N ALA A 848 6.53 -15.57 3.07
CA ALA A 848 5.15 -15.51 2.56
C ALA A 848 5.09 -15.57 1.03
N VAL A 849 5.96 -14.85 0.32
CA VAL A 849 6.03 -14.91 -1.14
C VAL A 849 6.44 -16.31 -1.62
N MET A 850 7.49 -16.88 -1.03
CA MET A 850 8.00 -18.19 -1.41
C MET A 850 6.98 -19.32 -1.17
N ALA A 851 6.26 -19.29 -0.04
CA ALA A 851 5.23 -20.28 0.28
C ALA A 851 3.96 -20.10 -0.55
N ALA A 852 3.59 -18.87 -0.90
CA ALA A 852 2.40 -18.61 -1.70
C ALA A 852 2.61 -18.94 -3.18
N ASP A 853 3.82 -18.76 -3.72
CA ASP A 853 4.16 -18.98 -5.14
C ASP A 853 3.63 -20.31 -5.73
N PRO A 854 3.97 -21.49 -5.18
CA PRO A 854 3.51 -22.76 -5.74
C PRO A 854 1.99 -22.92 -5.66
N LEU A 855 1.36 -22.41 -4.59
CA LEU A 855 -0.10 -22.51 -4.39
C LEU A 855 -0.87 -21.61 -5.38
N ILE A 856 -0.40 -20.38 -5.60
CA ILE A 856 -1.01 -19.45 -6.56
C ILE A 856 -0.82 -19.96 -7.98
N THR A 857 0.37 -20.46 -8.31
CA THR A 857 0.66 -21.02 -9.64
C THR A 857 -0.27 -22.18 -9.95
N ALA A 858 -0.38 -23.16 -9.05
CA ALA A 858 -1.29 -24.30 -9.21
C ALA A 858 -2.77 -23.87 -9.32
N ALA A 859 -3.20 -22.87 -8.54
CA ALA A 859 -4.56 -22.33 -8.62
C ALA A 859 -4.84 -21.66 -9.98
N ARG A 860 -3.88 -20.91 -10.51
CA ARG A 860 -3.99 -20.23 -11.81
C ARG A 860 -4.03 -21.23 -12.97
N GLU A 861 -3.22 -22.28 -12.93
CA GLU A 861 -3.26 -23.38 -13.91
C GLU A 861 -4.65 -24.04 -13.97
N LYS A 862 -5.39 -24.01 -12.87
CA LYS A 862 -6.76 -24.52 -12.74
C LYS A 862 -7.83 -23.45 -13.00
N GLY A 863 -7.43 -22.27 -13.49
CA GLY A 863 -8.34 -21.20 -13.91
C GLY A 863 -9.04 -20.47 -12.76
N VAL A 864 -8.45 -20.47 -11.55
CA VAL A 864 -8.95 -19.65 -10.44
C VAL A 864 -8.64 -18.17 -10.70
N ASP A 865 -9.67 -17.32 -10.66
CA ASP A 865 -9.53 -15.88 -10.89
C ASP A 865 -8.68 -15.22 -9.78
N PRO A 866 -7.54 -14.58 -10.11
CA PRO A 866 -6.71 -13.85 -9.15
C PRO A 866 -7.48 -12.77 -8.36
N SER A 867 -8.52 -12.19 -8.95
CA SER A 867 -9.34 -11.18 -8.30
C SER A 867 -10.14 -11.75 -7.11
N ARG A 868 -10.27 -13.08 -7.06
CA ARG A 868 -11.04 -13.86 -6.09
C ARG A 868 -10.17 -14.72 -5.17
N ILE A 869 -8.84 -14.52 -5.18
CA ILE A 869 -7.91 -15.18 -4.25
C ILE A 869 -7.64 -14.26 -3.06
N GLY A 870 -7.94 -14.72 -1.84
CA GLY A 870 -7.65 -14.02 -0.58
C GLY A 870 -6.42 -14.55 0.13
N LEU A 871 -5.92 -13.81 1.12
CA LEU A 871 -4.74 -14.15 1.92
C LEU A 871 -5.00 -13.89 3.42
N VAL A 872 -4.73 -14.88 4.26
CA VAL A 872 -4.86 -14.77 5.72
C VAL A 872 -3.66 -15.44 6.39
N ILE A 873 -2.64 -14.66 6.74
CA ILE A 873 -1.42 -15.20 7.36
C ILE A 873 -1.39 -14.81 8.83
N ALA A 874 -1.19 -15.80 9.70
CA ALA A 874 -1.05 -15.54 11.12
C ALA A 874 0.39 -15.12 11.46
N PHE A 875 0.52 -13.96 12.09
CA PHE A 875 1.78 -13.39 12.56
C PHE A 875 1.49 -12.35 13.64
N ASN A 876 2.18 -12.40 14.77
CA ASN A 876 1.78 -11.66 15.98
C ASN A 876 2.89 -10.78 16.60
N ASP A 877 4.09 -10.79 16.03
CA ASP A 877 5.24 -10.06 16.57
C ASP A 877 5.75 -9.00 15.59
N LYS A 878 6.75 -8.23 16.03
CA LYS A 878 7.47 -7.26 15.25
C LYS A 878 8.57 -7.96 14.44
N CYS A 879 8.75 -7.55 13.18
CA CYS A 879 9.84 -8.09 12.36
C CYS A 879 11.23 -7.67 12.90
N GLU A 880 12.24 -8.51 12.71
CA GLU A 880 13.62 -8.26 13.16
C GLU A 880 14.19 -6.92 12.66
N ARG A 881 13.87 -6.57 11.40
CA ARG A 881 14.28 -5.32 10.78
C ARG A 881 13.61 -4.10 11.43
N ALA A 882 12.38 -4.23 11.94
CA ALA A 882 11.69 -3.18 12.68
C ALA A 882 12.32 -2.96 14.06
N CYS A 883 12.76 -4.02 14.74
CA CYS A 883 13.53 -3.91 15.99
C CYS A 883 14.85 -3.16 15.77
N ALA A 884 15.60 -3.51 14.72
CA ALA A 884 16.82 -2.81 14.34
C ALA A 884 16.56 -1.33 13.98
N ALA A 885 15.48 -1.04 13.24
CA ALA A 885 15.11 0.33 12.89
C ALA A 885 14.78 1.18 14.15
N ASN A 886 14.08 0.61 15.13
CA ASN A 886 13.79 1.32 16.37
C ASN A 886 15.05 1.56 17.23
N LEU A 887 16.01 0.63 17.26
CA LEU A 887 17.31 0.86 17.91
C LEU A 887 18.05 2.07 17.31
N HIS A 888 18.00 2.22 15.99
CA HIS A 888 18.54 3.38 15.25
C HIS A 888 17.82 4.69 15.61
N ILE A 889 16.49 4.67 15.62
CA ILE A 889 15.65 5.86 15.91
C ILE A 889 15.83 6.34 17.35
N HIS A 890 15.92 5.41 18.32
CA HIS A 890 16.01 5.74 19.75
C HIS A 890 17.43 6.04 20.24
N LYS A 891 18.46 5.93 19.37
CA LYS A 891 19.87 6.11 19.73
C LYS A 891 20.14 7.39 20.52
N ASP A 892 19.73 8.54 19.99
CA ASP A 892 20.05 9.84 20.61
C ASP A 892 19.34 10.00 21.96
N ARG A 893 18.07 9.58 22.04
CA ARG A 893 17.29 9.53 23.30
C ARG A 893 17.99 8.67 24.35
N ILE A 894 18.49 7.49 23.97
CA ILE A 894 19.18 6.56 24.87
C ILE A 894 20.49 7.18 25.39
N LEU A 895 21.33 7.70 24.50
CA LEU A 895 22.61 8.30 24.89
C LEU A 895 22.39 9.51 25.80
N ARG A 896 21.44 10.40 25.46
CA ARG A 896 21.05 11.54 26.32
C ARG A 896 20.56 11.09 27.70
N THR A 897 19.73 10.05 27.76
CA THR A 897 19.20 9.48 29.01
C THR A 897 20.30 8.95 29.92
N LEU A 898 21.32 8.31 29.35
CA LEU A 898 22.47 7.80 30.10
C LEU A 898 23.42 8.91 30.56
N ARG A 899 23.66 9.95 29.74
CA ARG A 899 24.48 11.12 30.11
C ARG A 899 23.89 11.96 31.24
N SER A 900 22.57 12.16 31.22
CA SER A 900 21.86 13.06 32.15
C SER A 900 21.77 12.55 33.59
N ALA A 901 22.10 11.28 33.86
CA ALA A 901 22.06 10.69 35.19
C ALA A 901 23.48 10.51 35.77
N PRO A 902 23.84 11.19 36.87
CA PRO A 902 25.18 11.13 37.46
C PRO A 902 25.64 9.71 37.83
N SER A 903 24.71 8.84 38.26
CA SER A 903 24.99 7.44 38.61
C SER A 903 25.30 6.53 37.42
N THR A 904 25.04 6.99 36.19
CA THR A 904 25.22 6.21 34.95
C THR A 904 26.05 6.94 33.89
N ALA A 905 26.62 8.10 34.20
CA ALA A 905 27.43 8.87 33.26
C ALA A 905 28.62 8.07 32.69
N GLY A 906 29.16 7.10 33.47
CA GLY A 906 30.20 6.18 33.01
C GLY A 906 29.73 5.05 32.08
N LEU A 907 28.41 4.84 31.92
CA LEU A 907 27.85 3.80 31.04
C LEU A 907 27.69 4.28 29.60
N GLU A 908 27.46 5.58 29.37
CA GLU A 908 27.21 6.12 28.03
C GLU A 908 28.35 5.86 27.04
N PRO A 909 29.65 6.01 27.37
CA PRO A 909 30.72 5.77 26.42
C PRO A 909 30.75 4.33 25.88
N ALA A 910 30.39 3.35 26.71
CA ALA A 910 30.31 1.94 26.32
C ALA A 910 29.14 1.70 25.36
N VAL A 911 27.97 2.28 25.64
CA VAL A 911 26.78 2.20 24.78
C VAL A 911 27.01 2.95 23.46
N ALA A 912 27.64 4.13 23.50
CA ALA A 912 28.00 4.88 22.29
C ALA A 912 28.99 4.12 21.40
N LYS A 913 29.93 3.38 22.00
CA LYS A 913 30.82 2.47 21.26
C LYS A 913 30.03 1.34 20.63
N TRP A 914 29.17 0.67 21.40
CA TRP A 914 28.32 -0.40 20.89
C TRP A 914 27.46 0.06 19.70
N TYR A 915 26.87 1.26 19.77
CA TYR A 915 26.11 1.81 18.65
C TYR A 915 26.92 1.96 17.37
N ARG A 916 28.21 2.37 17.46
CA ARG A 916 29.07 2.45 16.26
C ARG A 916 29.27 1.08 15.61
N ASP A 917 29.43 0.05 16.43
CA ASP A 917 29.58 -1.33 15.94
C ASP A 917 28.25 -1.84 15.35
N PHE A 918 27.13 -1.59 16.04
CA PHE A 918 25.77 -1.91 15.57
C PHE A 918 25.45 -1.26 14.21
N GLU A 919 25.74 0.04 14.06
CA GLU A 919 25.50 0.82 12.84
C GLU A 919 26.32 0.33 11.65
N SER A 920 27.45 -0.35 11.89
CA SER A 920 28.26 -0.94 10.82
C SER A 920 27.63 -2.22 10.23
N GLY A 921 26.82 -2.94 11.00
CA GLY A 921 26.17 -4.19 10.61
C GLY A 921 24.69 -4.06 10.27
N HIS A 922 24.04 -2.95 10.64
CA HIS A 922 22.58 -2.78 10.50
C HIS A 922 22.24 -1.52 9.75
N ARG A 923 21.42 -1.67 8.69
CA ARG A 923 20.97 -0.55 7.86
C ARG A 923 20.15 0.45 8.68
N PRO A 924 20.39 1.76 8.54
CA PRO A 924 19.54 2.77 9.16
C PRO A 924 18.19 2.87 8.44
N THR A 925 17.26 3.71 8.91
CA THR A 925 15.96 3.87 8.23
C THR A 925 16.12 4.58 6.87
N GLY A 926 15.28 4.22 5.91
CA GLY A 926 15.17 4.87 4.61
C GLY A 926 13.76 4.78 4.02
N PRO A 927 13.56 5.26 2.77
CA PRO A 927 12.23 5.37 2.15
C PRO A 927 11.46 4.05 2.04
N TYR A 928 12.16 2.91 2.01
CA TYR A 928 11.57 1.58 1.87
C TYR A 928 11.44 0.82 3.19
N THR A 929 12.05 1.30 4.28
CA THR A 929 12.07 0.59 5.57
C THR A 929 10.66 0.28 6.05
N LEU A 930 9.74 1.25 6.04
CA LEU A 930 8.37 1.01 6.52
C LEU A 930 7.65 -0.07 5.69
N ALA A 931 7.69 0.03 4.37
CA ALA A 931 7.09 -0.99 3.50
C ALA A 931 7.74 -2.37 3.73
N GLY A 932 9.05 -2.40 3.98
CA GLY A 932 9.80 -3.62 4.21
C GLY A 932 9.49 -4.34 5.52
N ILE A 933 8.97 -3.64 6.54
CA ILE A 933 8.81 -4.21 7.89
C ILE A 933 7.37 -4.42 8.36
N MET A 934 6.41 -3.67 7.82
CA MET A 934 5.03 -3.69 8.32
C MET A 934 4.39 -5.10 8.21
N PRO A 935 3.80 -5.64 9.29
CA PRO A 935 3.20 -6.97 9.29
C PRO A 935 2.13 -7.18 8.22
N ASN A 936 1.15 -6.28 8.06
CA ASN A 936 0.14 -6.40 6.99
C ASN A 936 0.73 -6.48 5.57
N VAL A 937 1.95 -5.97 5.36
CA VAL A 937 2.61 -6.04 4.05
C VAL A 937 3.10 -7.46 3.76
N ILE A 938 3.18 -8.36 4.73
CA ILE A 938 3.44 -9.79 4.50
C ILE A 938 2.44 -10.35 3.47
N THR A 939 1.14 -10.13 3.67
CA THR A 939 0.12 -10.53 2.68
C THR A 939 0.00 -9.53 1.54
N GLY A 940 0.16 -8.22 1.80
CA GLY A 940 0.11 -7.20 0.75
C GLY A 940 1.18 -7.36 -0.33
N ARG A 941 2.37 -7.85 0.02
CA ARG A 941 3.47 -8.14 -0.91
C ARG A 941 3.11 -9.28 -1.86
N VAL A 942 2.52 -10.35 -1.32
CA VAL A 942 2.02 -11.48 -2.12
C VAL A 942 0.90 -10.98 -3.04
N ALA A 943 -0.07 -10.24 -2.51
CA ALA A 943 -1.15 -9.69 -3.34
C ALA A 943 -0.61 -8.80 -4.48
N ASN A 944 0.40 -7.98 -4.21
CA ASN A 944 1.02 -7.10 -5.20
C ASN A 944 1.82 -7.82 -6.28
N LEU A 945 2.62 -8.81 -5.90
CA LEU A 945 3.46 -9.56 -6.86
C LEU A 945 2.64 -10.47 -7.78
N TYR A 946 1.46 -10.91 -7.34
CA TYR A 946 0.58 -11.83 -8.06
C TYR A 946 -0.76 -11.21 -8.49
N ASP A 947 -0.92 -9.88 -8.44
CA ASP A 947 -2.17 -9.18 -8.77
C ASP A 947 -3.44 -9.80 -8.13
N LEU A 948 -3.35 -10.18 -6.85
CA LEU A 948 -4.49 -10.75 -6.13
C LEU A 948 -5.37 -9.63 -5.59
N LYS A 949 -6.68 -9.70 -5.87
CA LYS A 949 -7.66 -8.65 -5.48
C LYS A 949 -8.68 -9.12 -4.44
N GLY A 950 -8.55 -10.36 -3.96
CA GLY A 950 -9.28 -10.82 -2.78
C GLY A 950 -8.75 -10.14 -1.51
N PRO A 951 -9.48 -10.23 -0.39
CA PRO A 951 -9.02 -9.62 0.86
C PRO A 951 -7.70 -10.23 1.33
N ASN A 952 -6.76 -9.39 1.75
CA ASN A 952 -5.48 -9.81 2.33
C ASN A 952 -5.31 -9.22 3.74
N ILE A 953 -5.01 -10.07 4.74
CA ILE A 953 -4.83 -9.64 6.13
C ILE A 953 -3.79 -10.46 6.88
N VAL A 954 -3.20 -9.85 7.90
CA VAL A 954 -2.47 -10.56 8.95
C VAL A 954 -3.34 -10.67 10.19
N VAL A 955 -3.29 -11.81 10.88
CA VAL A 955 -4.08 -12.07 12.09
C VAL A 955 -3.21 -12.57 13.24
N GLY A 956 -3.59 -12.24 14.47
CA GLY A 956 -3.00 -12.76 15.70
C GLY A 956 -4.07 -13.31 16.65
N ASP A 957 -3.76 -14.35 17.42
CA ASP A 957 -4.61 -14.90 18.48
C ASP A 957 -3.73 -15.45 19.60
N SER A 958 -4.10 -15.15 20.85
CA SER A 958 -3.47 -15.61 22.09
C SER A 958 -3.37 -17.13 22.28
N ARG A 959 -4.13 -17.95 21.53
CA ARG A 959 -4.27 -19.41 21.78
C ARG A 959 -3.91 -20.33 20.61
N GLY A 960 -3.42 -19.80 19.49
CA GLY A 960 -3.03 -20.60 18.33
C GLY A 960 -3.19 -19.86 17.01
N HIS A 961 -2.13 -19.16 16.58
CA HIS A 961 -2.14 -18.23 15.44
C HIS A 961 -2.62 -18.88 14.14
N THR A 962 -2.07 -20.06 13.80
CA THR A 962 -2.38 -20.76 12.53
C THR A 962 -3.85 -21.17 12.42
N LEU A 963 -4.46 -21.65 13.50
CA LEU A 963 -5.86 -22.11 13.49
C LEU A 963 -6.84 -20.95 13.35
N ALA A 964 -6.53 -19.79 13.93
CA ALA A 964 -7.32 -18.58 13.72
C ALA A 964 -7.33 -18.17 12.25
N ALA A 965 -6.18 -18.19 11.57
CA ALA A 965 -6.08 -17.90 10.14
C ALA A 965 -6.91 -18.87 9.27
N VAL A 966 -6.84 -20.18 9.57
CA VAL A 966 -7.62 -21.20 8.86
C VAL A 966 -9.12 -21.00 9.05
N LYS A 967 -9.57 -20.70 10.27
CA LYS A 967 -10.98 -20.42 10.56
C LYS A 967 -11.48 -19.18 9.82
N ILE A 968 -10.70 -18.10 9.84
CA ILE A 968 -11.04 -16.87 9.12
C ILE A 968 -11.10 -17.11 7.61
N ALA A 969 -10.18 -17.89 7.06
CA ALA A 969 -10.18 -18.28 5.64
C ALA A 969 -11.45 -19.06 5.27
N GLN A 970 -11.88 -19.99 6.14
CA GLN A 970 -13.12 -20.74 5.97
C GLN A 970 -14.34 -19.80 5.90
N GLU A 971 -14.43 -18.82 6.80
CA GLU A 971 -15.53 -17.86 6.79
C GLU A 971 -15.47 -16.91 5.59
N MET A 972 -14.28 -16.52 5.13
CA MET A 972 -14.13 -15.72 3.91
C MET A 972 -14.64 -16.46 2.66
N VAL A 973 -14.36 -17.76 2.50
CA VAL A 973 -14.88 -18.51 1.34
C VAL A 973 -16.39 -18.77 1.47
N ARG A 974 -16.89 -19.04 2.68
CA ARG A 974 -18.32 -19.26 2.94
C ARG A 974 -19.16 -18.02 2.65
N CYS A 975 -18.68 -16.85 3.05
CA CYS A 975 -19.35 -15.57 2.81
C CYS A 975 -19.08 -14.98 1.42
N GLY A 976 -18.39 -15.71 0.54
CA GLY A 976 -18.11 -15.28 -0.84
C GLY A 976 -17.12 -14.11 -0.94
N ASN A 977 -16.35 -13.81 0.11
CA ASN A 977 -15.28 -12.82 0.07
C ASN A 977 -14.18 -13.18 -0.93
N ALA A 978 -13.91 -14.47 -1.08
CA ALA A 978 -12.96 -15.06 -2.01
C ALA A 978 -13.48 -16.45 -2.44
N ASP A 979 -13.02 -16.95 -3.57
CA ASP A 979 -13.30 -18.33 -4.00
C ASP A 979 -12.22 -19.31 -3.52
N LEU A 980 -11.00 -18.81 -3.30
CA LEU A 980 -9.87 -19.52 -2.73
C LEU A 980 -9.15 -18.59 -1.75
N VAL A 981 -8.73 -19.09 -0.59
CA VAL A 981 -7.93 -18.32 0.37
C VAL A 981 -6.66 -19.10 0.69
N LEU A 982 -5.50 -18.44 0.60
CA LEU A 982 -4.27 -18.98 1.14
C LEU A 982 -4.14 -18.55 2.59
N CYS A 983 -4.01 -19.51 3.50
CA CYS A 983 -3.98 -19.24 4.92
C CYS A 983 -3.02 -20.13 5.68
N GLY A 984 -2.49 -19.64 6.80
CA GLY A 984 -1.64 -20.44 7.66
C GLY A 984 -0.87 -19.58 8.67
N GLY A 985 0.28 -20.06 9.12
CA GLY A 985 1.05 -19.41 10.19
C GLY A 985 2.50 -19.21 9.83
N LEU A 986 3.08 -18.13 10.36
CA LEU A 986 4.48 -17.79 10.24
C LEU A 986 5.05 -17.47 11.62
N HIS A 987 6.20 -18.08 11.95
CA HIS A 987 6.97 -17.80 13.15
C HIS A 987 8.40 -17.45 12.79
N LEU A 988 8.89 -16.34 13.33
CA LEU A 988 10.25 -15.86 13.18
C LEU A 988 10.70 -15.21 14.48
N GLU A 989 11.98 -15.31 14.79
CA GLU A 989 12.55 -14.56 15.88
C GLU A 989 12.65 -13.07 15.52
N ASN A 990 12.29 -12.20 16.47
CA ASN A 990 12.30 -10.75 16.29
C ASN A 990 13.62 -10.08 16.70
N SER A 991 14.57 -10.83 17.28
CA SER A 991 15.89 -10.31 17.64
C SER A 991 16.71 -9.99 16.39
N PRO A 992 17.28 -8.77 16.29
CA PRO A 992 18.22 -8.46 15.21
C PRO A 992 19.58 -9.15 15.40
N PHE A 993 19.85 -9.76 16.56
CA PHE A 993 21.13 -10.39 16.88
C PHE A 993 21.11 -11.92 16.80
N GLY A 994 19.94 -12.51 16.56
CA GLY A 994 19.68 -13.92 16.88
C GLY A 994 19.62 -14.10 18.39
N GLY A 995 18.54 -14.70 18.88
CA GLY A 995 18.28 -14.80 20.30
C GLY A 995 18.27 -16.25 20.79
N ASP A 996 17.77 -16.39 22.02
CA ASP A 996 17.77 -17.63 22.79
C ASP A 996 16.46 -18.42 22.63
N ASP A 997 15.55 -18.03 21.72
CA ASP A 997 14.30 -18.77 21.50
C ASP A 997 14.63 -20.18 20.99
N PRO A 998 14.33 -21.25 21.75
CA PRO A 998 14.61 -22.61 21.32
C PRO A 998 13.63 -23.11 20.26
N SER A 999 12.62 -22.31 19.89
CA SER A 999 11.63 -22.67 18.87
C SER A 999 12.19 -22.55 17.46
N GLN A 1000 11.67 -23.39 16.57
CA GLN A 1000 12.07 -23.39 15.17
C GLN A 1000 11.27 -22.35 14.38
N GLU A 1001 11.96 -21.49 13.65
CA GLU A 1001 11.38 -20.58 12.66
C GLU A 1001 10.70 -21.36 11.53
N GLY A 1002 9.66 -20.79 10.91
CA GLY A 1002 9.01 -21.45 9.77
C GLY A 1002 7.75 -20.76 9.27
N ILE A 1003 7.29 -21.23 8.12
CA ILE A 1003 5.98 -20.87 7.55
C ILE A 1003 5.26 -22.14 7.07
N VAL A 1004 3.94 -22.18 7.30
CA VAL A 1004 3.05 -23.20 6.71
C VAL A 1004 1.83 -22.49 6.15
N LEU A 1005 1.51 -22.74 4.88
CA LEU A 1005 0.32 -22.25 4.19
C LEU A 1005 -0.52 -23.41 3.63
N PHE A 1006 -1.83 -23.20 3.65
CA PHE A 1006 -2.87 -24.05 3.09
C PHE A 1006 -3.66 -23.25 2.06
N ALA A 1007 -4.06 -23.87 0.96
CA ALA A 1007 -5.05 -23.33 0.04
C ALA A 1007 -6.42 -23.89 0.42
N VAL A 1008 -7.34 -23.04 0.86
CA VAL A 1008 -8.67 -23.42 1.37
C VAL A 1008 -9.76 -22.91 0.45
N THR A 1009 -10.70 -23.78 0.09
CA THR A 1009 -11.90 -23.43 -0.70
C THR A 1009 -13.11 -24.27 -0.27
N THR A 1010 -14.26 -24.05 -0.89
CA THR A 1010 -15.46 -24.89 -0.71
C THR A 1010 -15.33 -26.17 -1.54
N HIS A 1011 -15.92 -27.27 -1.07
CA HIS A 1011 -15.96 -28.54 -1.81
C HIS A 1011 -16.62 -28.36 -3.19
N ALA A 1012 -17.63 -27.49 -3.31
CA ALA A 1012 -18.30 -27.22 -4.57
C ALA A 1012 -17.36 -26.55 -5.59
N PHE A 1013 -16.60 -25.55 -5.16
CA PHE A 1013 -15.65 -24.85 -6.03
C PHE A 1013 -14.45 -25.73 -6.39
N ALA A 1014 -13.95 -26.53 -5.45
CA ALA A 1014 -12.90 -27.51 -5.73
C ALA A 1014 -13.31 -28.48 -6.85
N ARG A 1015 -14.55 -28.98 -6.81
CA ARG A 1015 -15.11 -29.83 -7.86
C ARG A 1015 -15.31 -29.07 -9.18
N GLU A 1016 -15.83 -27.83 -9.13
CA GLU A 1016 -16.04 -26.97 -10.30
C GLU A 1016 -14.74 -26.71 -11.08
N ARG A 1017 -13.62 -26.56 -10.37
CA ARG A 1017 -12.31 -26.23 -10.93
C ARG A 1017 -11.33 -27.40 -11.01
N GLU A 1018 -11.81 -28.61 -10.71
CA GLU A 1018 -10.98 -29.83 -10.67
C GLU A 1018 -9.70 -29.66 -9.84
N LEU A 1019 -9.83 -28.99 -8.71
CA LEU A 1019 -8.76 -28.81 -7.73
C LEU A 1019 -8.60 -30.11 -6.92
N PRO A 1020 -7.36 -30.54 -6.63
CA PRO A 1020 -7.14 -31.73 -5.81
C PRO A 1020 -7.68 -31.49 -4.40
N VAL A 1021 -8.35 -32.47 -3.81
CA VAL A 1021 -8.78 -32.41 -2.40
C VAL A 1021 -7.74 -33.15 -1.57
N CYS A 1022 -6.93 -32.40 -0.82
CA CYS A 1022 -5.91 -32.97 0.07
C CYS A 1022 -6.51 -33.41 1.41
N ALA A 1023 -7.44 -32.61 1.95
CA ALA A 1023 -8.12 -32.90 3.22
C ALA A 1023 -9.47 -32.17 3.31
N GLU A 1024 -10.40 -32.74 4.07
CA GLU A 1024 -11.61 -32.03 4.51
C GLU A 1024 -11.32 -31.19 5.74
N LEU A 1025 -11.89 -29.98 5.80
CA LEU A 1025 -11.70 -29.07 6.92
C LEU A 1025 -12.87 -29.20 7.90
N LEU A 1026 -12.67 -30.04 8.92
CA LEU A 1026 -13.60 -30.21 10.03
C LEU A 1026 -13.06 -29.46 11.25
N LEU A 1027 -13.55 -28.23 11.48
CA LEU A 1027 -13.30 -27.53 12.74
C LEU A 1027 -14.36 -27.96 13.75
N THR A 1028 -13.99 -28.81 14.73
CA THR A 1028 -14.86 -29.11 15.86
C THR A 1028 -14.98 -27.85 16.72
N GLN A 1029 -16.21 -27.41 17.02
CA GLN A 1029 -16.39 -26.41 18.06
C GLN A 1029 -15.83 -26.99 19.37
N GLU A 1030 -14.96 -26.25 20.06
CA GLU A 1030 -14.53 -26.57 21.42
C GLU A 1030 -15.73 -26.51 22.38
N ARG A 1031 -16.62 -27.50 22.31
CA ARG A 1031 -17.65 -27.76 23.33
C ARG A 1031 -17.87 -29.25 23.61
N GLU A 1032 -17.20 -30.16 22.92
CA GLU A 1032 -17.17 -31.57 23.29
C GLU A 1032 -15.73 -32.06 23.36
N ALA A 1033 -15.33 -32.53 24.54
CA ALA A 1033 -14.15 -33.36 24.67
C ALA A 1033 -14.27 -34.51 23.65
N PRO A 1034 -13.20 -34.86 22.91
CA PRO A 1034 -13.28 -35.93 21.95
C PRO A 1034 -13.76 -37.20 22.64
N PRO A 1035 -14.63 -38.03 22.00
CA PRO A 1035 -14.93 -39.34 22.54
C PRO A 1035 -13.60 -40.07 22.74
N ALA A 1036 -13.41 -40.64 23.93
CA ALA A 1036 -12.21 -41.35 24.28
C ALA A 1036 -11.96 -42.48 23.26
N TYR A 1037 -11.06 -42.25 22.30
CA TYR A 1037 -10.50 -43.30 21.46
C TYR A 1037 -9.50 -44.09 22.30
N GLY A 1038 -10.05 -44.86 23.24
CA GLY A 1038 -9.34 -45.93 23.91
C GLY A 1038 -9.31 -47.15 22.98
N GLN A 1039 -8.10 -47.57 22.63
CA GLN A 1039 -7.72 -48.90 22.16
C GLN A 1039 -8.26 -49.33 20.79
N ALA A 1040 -7.36 -49.32 19.79
CA ALA A 1040 -6.82 -50.54 19.18
C ALA A 1040 -6.14 -50.25 17.85
N VAL A 1041 -4.82 -50.05 17.86
CA VAL A 1041 -3.93 -50.71 16.88
C VAL A 1041 -2.60 -50.98 17.59
N ARG A 1042 -2.47 -52.17 18.17
CA ARG A 1042 -1.17 -52.77 18.45
C ARG A 1042 -0.61 -53.33 17.14
N SER A 1043 0.66 -53.03 16.90
CA SER A 1043 1.65 -53.85 16.18
C SER A 1043 1.26 -54.49 14.84
N SER A 1044 1.93 -54.08 13.75
CA SER A 1044 2.81 -54.98 12.99
C SER A 1044 3.52 -54.26 11.84
N ALA A 1045 4.85 -54.40 11.84
CA ALA A 1045 5.84 -54.23 10.75
C ALA A 1045 6.11 -52.83 10.21
#